data_AF-U4VKF1-F1
#
_entry.id   AF-U4VKF1-F1
#
_cell.length_a   1.000
_cell.length_b   1.000
_cell.length_c   1.000
_cell.angle_alpha   90.00
_cell.angle_beta   90.00
_cell.angle_gamma   90.00
#
_symmetry.space_group_name_H-M   'P 1'
#
loop_
_entity.id
_entity.type
_entity.pdbx_description
1 polymer ?
#
loop_
_entity_poly.entity_id
_entity_poly.type
_entity_poly.pdbx_seq_one_letter_code
_entity_poly.pdbx_strand_id
1 'polypeptide(L)'
;MPPPRIYPPLHPPTLLPPLARFFARFGQNERSLFGFLLSGEPFGLQWFSDRHRLGEAWYSIADFYDYVRTSFGHRLIGDSYQNQWLRIVNTIDTLVEGSELDLAIVKTVGLLNLIDADDLIPTKRAIFACFSGRLQADVSQALDRLESDGFLFSRGQRSGYRLWPNASVNLISAYQNAKRAVGPIETVAAQLGEFVPTDVVLARRHYLQTGTMRYFEVRCATIENASKIITTPTAADGLLTLILVDSPEDHRHALTVALNATKGIRHAIVGVVRPLQFLAPDLSSVRHWQWVKDNTPELSEDTIAAEEVSRQLHMAKRSLAAQFAAVSGLERASTANVHWFRDGASLTIAGTLTNEISAVCGDLFHAAPPQIHNELINKGTLSSAAAAARMRLVEGLFNSADLPLLGGMDAEKAPPEKSIYLSIFKAGKLHIEKEGRFQLKEPDGDNEESDPLKVRPALQRLMFLIREGMGNRVSVTALLEDLRQAPYGVREGLAPLLLAIVLKVHGHELAVYEDGTFIPRFGALDLQRLSRSPAPFEIQYCSVEGVRADVFGRLADAFASSVVDRKPVLLDVVQELCQFAARLPEYTRKSRSLAPMTRAVRDALTTATEPSTLLFRDLPKACGLQAFDMDSTSPVEAAEAFVGLLNEAINDLQTSYGKLLERIVDRVGEACGFEVGEFNRAELANRAARVSLHVREPRLRAFALRLRDPGLSNDAWAEALASFVVARPPAKWMPGDEARFGEEIGALAELFRKVEAAAFDSAEPGSAHEAVRVNLTRADGRDLVEIVSEQGAFEEQHPVAKALLNQLGRKERIQFLTTLLFEELDDKVEFKEAGNLSEGMAKR
;
A
#
# COMPACT_ATOMS: atom_id res chain seq x y z
N MET A 1 40.10 81.17 -31.52
CA MET A 1 39.43 81.30 -30.21
C MET A 1 38.08 81.97 -30.43
N PRO A 2 36.96 81.25 -30.28
CA PRO A 2 35.72 81.90 -29.87
C PRO A 2 35.79 82.21 -28.36
N PRO A 3 35.08 83.24 -27.87
CA PRO A 3 35.11 83.67 -26.48
C PRO A 3 34.62 82.56 -25.54
N PRO A 4 34.96 82.58 -24.24
CA PRO A 4 34.39 81.66 -23.27
C PRO A 4 32.86 81.82 -23.33
N ARG A 5 32.16 80.77 -23.80
CA ARG A 5 30.71 80.72 -23.66
C ARG A 5 30.43 80.80 -22.16
N ILE A 6 29.76 81.88 -21.76
CA ILE A 6 29.30 82.14 -20.40
C ILE A 6 28.62 80.87 -19.88
N TYR A 7 28.93 80.52 -18.63
CA TYR A 7 28.55 79.31 -17.89
C TYR A 7 27.21 78.66 -18.32
N PRO A 8 27.13 77.32 -18.33
CA PRO A 8 25.95 76.59 -18.78
C PRO A 8 24.71 76.94 -17.95
N PRO A 9 23.51 76.91 -18.56
CA PRO A 9 22.25 77.18 -17.87
C PRO A 9 21.91 76.03 -16.90
N LEU A 10 22.53 76.04 -15.71
CA LEU A 10 22.03 75.31 -14.54
C LEU A 10 20.66 75.89 -14.21
N HIS A 11 19.66 75.07 -13.86
CA HIS A 11 18.45 75.59 -13.21
C HIS A 11 18.82 75.97 -11.76
N PRO A 12 19.12 77.25 -11.46
CA PRO A 12 19.88 77.59 -10.26
C PRO A 12 19.15 77.31 -8.93
N PRO A 13 17.81 77.49 -8.80
CA PRO A 13 17.17 77.36 -7.49
C PRO A 13 16.92 75.92 -7.04
N THR A 14 16.88 74.92 -7.92
CA THR A 14 16.50 73.54 -7.55
C THR A 14 17.63 72.51 -7.62
N LEU A 15 18.69 72.75 -8.39
CA LEU A 15 19.77 71.77 -8.59
C LEU A 15 20.95 71.93 -7.62
N LEU A 16 21.28 73.17 -7.22
CA LEU A 16 22.45 73.44 -6.37
C LEU A 16 22.37 72.75 -5.00
N PRO A 17 21.22 72.76 -4.27
CA PRO A 17 21.16 72.13 -2.95
C PRO A 17 21.28 70.59 -2.99
N PRO A 18 20.57 69.84 -3.86
CA PRO A 18 20.77 68.39 -4.01
C PRO A 18 22.19 68.01 -4.40
N LEU A 19 22.81 68.79 -5.29
CA LEU A 19 24.15 68.52 -5.79
C LEU A 19 25.22 68.69 -4.70
N ALA A 20 25.14 69.75 -3.90
CA ALA A 20 26.05 69.96 -2.76
C ALA A 20 25.90 68.86 -1.69
N ARG A 21 24.67 68.46 -1.35
CA ARG A 21 24.40 67.40 -0.38
C ARG A 21 24.87 66.03 -0.86
N PHE A 22 24.65 65.71 -2.13
CA PHE A 22 25.10 64.45 -2.72
C PHE A 22 26.62 64.31 -2.63
N PHE A 23 27.38 65.31 -3.06
CA PHE A 23 28.84 65.26 -3.00
C PHE A 23 29.40 65.30 -1.58
N ALA A 24 28.66 65.85 -0.62
CA ALA A 24 29.04 65.79 0.78
C ALA A 24 28.84 64.41 1.42
N ARG A 25 27.79 63.68 1.01
CA ARG A 25 27.43 62.38 1.58
C ARG A 25 28.10 61.20 0.87
N PHE A 26 28.28 61.28 -0.45
CA PHE A 26 28.73 60.16 -1.30
C PHE A 26 30.02 60.47 -2.09
N GLY A 27 30.53 61.70 -2.03
CA GLY A 27 31.74 62.15 -2.72
C GLY A 27 32.83 62.65 -1.77
N GLN A 28 33.87 63.27 -2.34
CA GLN A 28 34.92 63.96 -1.57
C GLN A 28 34.62 65.46 -1.42
N ASN A 29 33.36 65.80 -1.10
CA ASN A 29 32.88 67.19 -0.98
C ASN A 29 33.30 68.04 -2.21
N GLU A 30 34.20 69.00 -1.99
CA GLU A 30 34.63 70.01 -2.95
C GLU A 30 35.36 69.41 -4.15
N ARG A 31 36.20 68.37 -3.99
CA ARG A 31 36.94 67.79 -5.12
C ARG A 31 36.02 67.13 -6.14
N SER A 32 34.99 66.43 -5.68
CA SER A 32 33.99 65.81 -6.56
C SER A 32 33.09 66.85 -7.21
N LEU A 33 32.76 67.93 -6.49
CA LEU A 33 32.00 69.07 -7.02
C LEU A 33 32.75 69.77 -8.16
N PHE A 34 34.03 70.11 -7.95
CA PHE A 34 34.86 70.71 -9.01
C PHE A 34 35.09 69.75 -10.17
N GLY A 35 35.23 68.45 -9.89
CA GLY A 35 35.26 67.41 -10.92
C GLY A 35 34.01 67.46 -11.80
N PHE A 36 32.82 67.47 -11.22
CA PHE A 36 31.56 67.54 -11.98
C PHE A 36 31.43 68.81 -12.84
N LEU A 37 31.84 69.97 -12.30
CA LEU A 37 31.73 71.27 -13.00
C LEU A 37 32.76 71.44 -14.13
N LEU A 38 33.97 70.89 -13.97
CA LEU A 38 35.12 71.16 -14.84
C LEU A 38 35.52 69.98 -15.73
N SER A 39 35.01 68.77 -15.50
CA SER A 39 35.33 67.60 -16.32
C SER A 39 34.39 67.45 -17.52
N GLY A 40 34.92 66.83 -18.58
CA GLY A 40 34.16 66.38 -19.75
C GLY A 40 33.59 64.96 -19.60
N GLU A 41 33.33 64.48 -18.37
CA GLU A 41 32.77 63.14 -18.15
C GLU A 41 31.39 62.98 -18.82
N PRO A 42 31.03 61.78 -19.29
CA PRO A 42 29.69 61.52 -19.84
C PRO A 42 28.59 61.95 -18.87
N PHE A 43 27.55 62.63 -19.38
CA PHE A 43 26.45 63.21 -18.59
C PHE A 43 26.86 64.30 -17.57
N GLY A 44 28.13 64.70 -17.53
CA GLY A 44 28.61 65.85 -16.76
C GLY A 44 28.18 67.19 -17.35
N LEU A 45 28.48 68.28 -16.63
CA LEU A 45 27.99 69.61 -16.98
C LEU A 45 28.56 70.15 -18.31
N GLN A 46 29.86 69.95 -18.57
CA GLN A 46 30.49 70.36 -19.84
C GLN A 46 29.95 69.55 -21.02
N TRP A 47 29.83 68.23 -20.84
CA TRP A 47 29.30 67.33 -21.85
C TRP A 47 27.87 67.69 -22.27
N PHE A 48 27.03 68.12 -21.33
CA PHE A 48 25.68 68.60 -21.62
C PHE A 48 25.70 69.92 -22.38
N SER A 49 26.57 70.86 -21.97
CA SER A 49 26.71 72.18 -22.59
C SER A 49 27.24 72.14 -24.02
N ASP A 50 28.01 71.11 -24.39
CA ASP A 50 28.51 70.95 -25.75
C ASP A 50 27.43 70.47 -26.73
N ARG A 51 26.36 69.84 -26.22
CA ARG A 51 25.29 69.22 -27.02
C ARG A 51 24.03 70.07 -27.16
N HIS A 52 23.79 71.01 -26.25
CA HIS A 52 22.61 71.88 -26.25
C HIS A 52 22.99 73.34 -26.47
N ARG A 53 22.22 74.09 -27.27
CA ARG A 53 22.46 75.53 -27.41
C ARG A 53 21.87 76.29 -26.22
N LEU A 54 22.48 77.43 -25.89
CA LEU A 54 21.99 78.34 -24.86
C LEU A 54 20.52 78.70 -25.13
N GLY A 55 19.64 78.37 -24.16
CA GLY A 55 18.20 78.64 -24.22
C GLY A 55 17.33 77.47 -24.72
N GLU A 56 17.93 76.36 -25.20
CA GLU A 56 17.16 75.19 -25.67
C GLU A 56 16.78 74.23 -24.53
N ALA A 57 17.65 74.04 -23.54
CA ALA A 57 17.40 73.16 -22.39
C ALA A 57 18.20 73.59 -21.15
N TRP A 58 17.69 73.26 -19.96
CA TRP A 58 18.34 73.46 -18.67
C TRP A 58 18.85 72.11 -18.14
N TYR A 59 20.02 72.08 -17.50
CA TYR A 59 20.50 70.86 -16.83
C TYR A 59 19.62 70.57 -15.61
N SER A 60 18.94 69.44 -15.61
CA SER A 60 17.94 69.06 -14.61
C SER A 60 18.48 68.06 -13.58
N ILE A 61 17.70 67.79 -12.53
CA ILE A 61 18.03 66.75 -11.53
C ILE A 61 18.00 65.35 -12.17
N ALA A 62 17.19 65.15 -13.21
CA ALA A 62 17.15 63.89 -13.95
C ALA A 62 18.46 63.63 -14.72
N ASP A 63 19.05 64.67 -15.31
CA ASP A 63 20.37 64.56 -15.96
C ASP A 63 21.47 64.28 -14.94
N PHE A 64 21.36 64.89 -13.75
CA PHE A 64 22.28 64.63 -12.64
C PHE A 64 22.20 63.18 -12.16
N TYR A 65 21.01 62.58 -12.14
CA TYR A 65 20.87 61.14 -11.84
C TYR A 65 21.64 60.27 -12.85
N ASP A 66 21.59 60.59 -14.15
CA ASP A 66 22.32 59.82 -15.17
C ASP A 66 23.84 59.92 -14.99
N TYR A 67 24.33 61.10 -14.58
CA TYR A 67 25.72 61.27 -14.14
C TYR A 67 26.06 60.41 -12.92
N VAL A 68 25.22 60.43 -11.87
CA VAL A 68 25.40 59.62 -10.66
C VAL A 68 25.41 58.13 -10.99
N ARG A 69 24.49 57.65 -11.83
CA ARG A 69 24.43 56.26 -12.28
C ARG A 69 25.72 55.84 -12.99
N THR A 70 26.24 56.69 -13.87
CA THR A 70 27.43 56.39 -14.68
C THR A 70 28.72 56.47 -13.87
N SER A 71 28.91 57.52 -13.09
CA SER A 71 30.18 57.80 -12.40
C SER A 71 30.27 57.24 -10.98
N PHE A 72 29.15 57.14 -10.26
CA PHE A 72 29.09 56.75 -8.85
C PHE A 72 28.34 55.44 -8.59
N GLY A 73 27.67 54.87 -9.60
CA GLY A 73 26.85 53.66 -9.46
C GLY A 73 27.58 52.49 -8.80
N HIS A 74 28.85 52.25 -9.14
CA HIS A 74 29.66 51.17 -8.56
C HIS A 74 30.05 51.39 -7.08
N ARG A 75 30.11 52.64 -6.60
CA ARG A 75 30.46 52.98 -5.21
C ARG A 75 29.23 52.91 -4.30
N LEU A 76 28.08 53.35 -4.81
CA LEU A 76 26.80 53.32 -4.11
C LEU A 76 26.32 51.89 -3.80
N ILE A 77 26.87 50.88 -4.50
CA ILE A 77 26.60 49.46 -4.27
C ILE A 77 27.36 48.91 -3.04
N GLY A 78 28.44 49.56 -2.58
CA GLY A 78 29.27 49.06 -1.48
C GLY A 78 28.84 49.49 -0.07
N ASP A 79 27.98 50.50 0.05
CA ASP A 79 27.60 51.13 1.33
C ASP A 79 26.16 50.81 1.75
N SER A 80 25.78 51.23 2.96
CA SER A 80 24.46 51.07 3.61
C SER A 80 23.20 51.45 2.79
N TYR A 81 23.36 52.00 1.59
CA TYR A 81 22.29 52.42 0.67
C TYR A 81 22.14 51.50 -0.55
N GLN A 82 22.88 50.39 -0.62
CA GLN A 82 22.85 49.43 -1.73
C GLN A 82 21.42 49.00 -2.09
N ASN A 83 20.59 48.68 -1.09
CA ASN A 83 19.21 48.25 -1.31
C ASN A 83 18.31 49.38 -1.84
N GLN A 84 18.51 50.61 -1.37
CA GLN A 84 17.73 51.77 -1.84
C GLN A 84 18.15 52.16 -3.26
N TRP A 85 19.45 52.17 -3.56
CA TRP A 85 19.99 52.47 -4.88
C TRP A 85 19.57 51.42 -5.93
N LEU A 86 19.73 50.13 -5.64
CA LEU A 86 19.27 49.05 -6.53
C LEU A 86 17.77 49.13 -6.80
N ARG A 87 16.98 49.46 -5.77
CA ARG A 87 15.54 49.67 -5.93
C ARG A 87 15.22 50.86 -6.83
N ILE A 88 15.89 52.00 -6.64
CA ILE A 88 15.74 53.18 -7.52
C ILE A 88 16.07 52.81 -8.97
N VAL A 89 17.19 52.12 -9.20
CA VAL A 89 17.61 51.68 -10.53
C VAL A 89 16.58 50.73 -11.15
N ASN A 90 16.11 49.72 -10.42
CA ASN A 90 15.10 48.77 -10.91
C ASN A 90 13.77 49.47 -11.23
N THR A 91 13.29 50.38 -10.38
CA THR A 91 12.07 51.15 -10.63
C THR A 91 12.19 51.99 -11.91
N ILE A 92 13.35 52.62 -12.13
CA ILE A 92 13.63 53.43 -13.32
C ILE A 92 13.77 52.55 -14.57
N ASP A 93 14.46 51.40 -14.48
CA ASP A 93 14.65 50.48 -15.60
C ASP A 93 13.34 49.79 -16.01
N THR A 94 12.38 49.63 -15.08
CA THR A 94 11.03 49.13 -15.39
C THR A 94 10.18 50.17 -16.13
N LEU A 95 10.46 51.47 -15.95
CA LEU A 95 9.72 52.58 -16.54
C LEU A 95 10.27 53.01 -17.92
N VAL A 96 11.21 52.25 -18.51
CA VAL A 96 11.92 52.62 -19.76
C VAL A 96 10.97 52.73 -20.97
N GLU A 97 9.79 52.12 -20.93
CA GLU A 97 8.75 52.25 -21.97
C GLU A 97 7.77 53.43 -21.73
N GLY A 98 7.95 54.21 -20.66
CA GLY A 98 7.09 55.34 -20.28
C GLY A 98 7.39 56.64 -21.01
N SER A 99 6.59 57.69 -20.73
CA SER A 99 6.85 59.02 -21.32
C SER A 99 8.13 59.64 -20.75
N GLU A 100 8.83 60.46 -21.54
CA GLU A 100 10.06 61.15 -21.10
C GLU A 100 9.86 61.98 -19.81
N LEU A 101 8.64 62.51 -19.61
CA LEU A 101 8.29 63.27 -18.41
C LEU A 101 8.18 62.36 -17.18
N ASP A 102 7.56 61.19 -17.34
CA ASP A 102 7.38 60.22 -16.26
C ASP A 102 8.75 59.71 -15.77
N LEU A 103 9.65 59.40 -16.72
CA LEU A 103 11.02 59.00 -16.43
C LEU A 103 11.82 60.10 -15.70
N ALA A 104 11.70 61.35 -16.15
CA ALA A 104 12.39 62.47 -15.51
C ALA A 104 11.91 62.72 -14.08
N ILE A 105 10.60 62.58 -13.81
CA ILE A 105 10.03 62.70 -12.48
C ILE A 105 10.54 61.59 -11.56
N VAL A 106 10.52 60.33 -12.01
CA VAL A 106 11.01 59.18 -11.22
C VAL A 106 12.51 59.30 -10.92
N LYS A 107 13.33 59.73 -11.88
CA LYS A 107 14.77 60.01 -11.67
C LYS A 107 14.98 61.09 -10.60
N THR A 108 14.20 62.17 -10.67
CA THR A 108 14.27 63.28 -9.71
C THR A 108 13.87 62.84 -8.30
N VAL A 109 12.76 62.13 -8.17
CA VAL A 109 12.28 61.60 -6.89
C VAL A 109 13.23 60.54 -6.32
N GLY A 110 13.79 59.67 -7.18
CA GLY A 110 14.76 58.65 -6.79
C GLY A 110 16.04 59.25 -6.22
N LEU A 111 16.58 60.28 -6.85
CA LEU A 111 17.78 60.94 -6.34
C LEU A 111 17.53 61.69 -5.03
N LEU A 112 16.39 62.38 -4.89
CA LEU A 112 16.03 63.05 -3.63
C LEU A 112 15.81 62.03 -2.50
N ASN A 113 15.18 60.89 -2.78
CA ASN A 113 15.02 59.78 -1.82
C ASN A 113 16.35 59.12 -1.44
N LEU A 114 17.35 59.11 -2.33
CA LEU A 114 18.70 58.63 -2.02
C LEU A 114 19.45 59.60 -1.09
N ILE A 115 19.27 60.91 -1.31
CA ILE A 115 19.90 61.94 -0.48
C ILE A 115 19.27 61.99 0.91
N ASP A 116 17.97 61.66 1.05
CA ASP A 116 17.20 61.56 2.31
C ASP A 116 17.58 62.65 3.32
N ALA A 117 17.36 63.91 2.92
CA ALA A 117 17.63 65.09 3.74
C ALA A 117 16.32 65.86 3.99
N ASP A 118 16.14 66.34 5.23
CA ASP A 118 14.89 66.97 5.70
C ASP A 118 14.51 68.25 4.91
N ASP A 119 15.51 68.93 4.33
CA ASP A 119 15.37 70.13 3.50
C ASP A 119 15.08 69.84 2.02
N LEU A 120 15.19 68.57 1.59
CA LEU A 120 15.12 68.13 0.19
C LEU A 120 14.04 67.08 -0.08
N ILE A 121 12.95 67.13 0.69
CA ILE A 121 11.84 66.19 0.56
C ILE A 121 11.13 66.41 -0.80
N PRO A 122 10.92 65.35 -1.61
CA PRO A 122 10.23 65.42 -2.89
C PRO A 122 8.73 65.66 -2.73
N THR A 123 8.35 66.89 -2.36
CA THR A 123 6.94 67.32 -2.29
C THR A 123 6.41 67.72 -3.66
N LYS A 124 5.07 67.76 -3.83
CA LYS A 124 4.44 68.24 -5.08
C LYS A 124 4.96 69.63 -5.49
N ARG A 125 5.20 70.51 -4.52
CA ARG A 125 5.81 71.84 -4.72
C ARG A 125 7.26 71.77 -5.19
N ALA A 126 8.07 70.88 -4.60
CA ALA A 126 9.46 70.69 -4.99
C ALA A 126 9.58 70.14 -6.41
N ILE A 127 8.74 69.16 -6.77
CA ILE A 127 8.70 68.58 -8.12
C ILE A 127 8.28 69.64 -9.14
N PHE A 128 7.22 70.41 -8.88
CA PHE A 128 6.82 71.51 -9.77
C PHE A 128 7.92 72.57 -9.96
N ALA A 129 8.70 72.86 -8.91
CA ALA A 129 9.83 73.78 -9.01
C ALA A 129 10.94 73.22 -9.93
N CYS A 130 11.19 71.91 -9.89
CA CYS A 130 12.19 71.25 -10.73
C CYS A 130 11.82 71.21 -12.22
N PHE A 131 10.53 71.28 -12.56
CA PHE A 131 10.00 71.23 -13.92
C PHE A 131 9.37 72.55 -14.38
N SER A 132 9.88 73.71 -13.93
CA SER A 132 9.27 75.02 -14.17
C SER A 132 9.15 75.45 -15.64
N GLY A 133 9.78 74.73 -16.58
CA GLY A 133 9.66 74.95 -18.03
C GLY A 133 8.48 74.23 -18.71
N ARG A 134 7.67 73.47 -17.97
CA ARG A 134 6.49 72.74 -18.46
C ARG A 134 5.20 73.22 -17.80
N LEU A 135 4.05 72.95 -18.41
CA LEU A 135 2.74 73.27 -17.83
C LEU A 135 2.52 72.45 -16.55
N GLN A 136 2.06 73.09 -15.47
CA GLN A 136 1.79 72.42 -14.19
C GLN A 136 0.73 71.31 -14.32
N ALA A 137 -0.19 71.45 -15.27
CA ALA A 137 -1.21 70.44 -15.56
C ALA A 137 -0.57 69.11 -16.02
N ASP A 138 0.41 69.16 -16.93
CA ASP A 138 1.09 67.99 -17.47
C ASP A 138 1.89 67.26 -16.39
N VAL A 139 2.55 68.01 -15.51
CA VAL A 139 3.33 67.45 -14.38
C VAL A 139 2.39 66.85 -13.33
N SER A 140 1.23 67.46 -13.06
CA SER A 140 0.24 66.86 -12.15
C SER A 140 -0.32 65.57 -12.73
N GLN A 141 -0.68 65.55 -14.01
CA GLN A 141 -1.20 64.35 -14.67
C GLN A 141 -0.15 63.23 -14.73
N ALA A 142 1.12 63.55 -14.88
CA ALA A 142 2.22 62.59 -14.78
C ALA A 142 2.37 62.02 -13.36
N LEU A 143 2.29 62.87 -12.33
CA LEU A 143 2.32 62.41 -10.94
C LEU A 143 1.13 61.52 -10.59
N ASP A 144 -0.08 61.89 -11.02
CA ASP A 144 -1.29 61.11 -10.76
C ASP A 144 -1.25 59.75 -11.48
N ARG A 145 -0.70 59.69 -12.71
CA ARG A 145 -0.46 58.43 -13.44
C ARG A 145 0.59 57.55 -12.75
N LEU A 146 1.72 58.13 -12.36
CA LEU A 146 2.77 57.39 -11.65
C LEU A 146 2.31 56.87 -10.27
N GLU A 147 1.37 57.57 -9.62
CA GLU A 147 0.74 57.13 -8.38
C GLU A 147 -0.30 56.02 -8.63
N SER A 148 -1.11 56.09 -9.70
CA SER A 148 -2.03 55.01 -10.07
C SER A 148 -1.32 53.73 -10.50
N ASP A 149 -0.20 53.88 -11.19
CA ASP A 149 0.59 52.77 -11.74
C ASP A 149 1.52 52.14 -10.67
N GLY A 150 1.54 52.70 -9.45
CA GLY A 150 2.27 52.16 -8.31
C GLY A 150 3.78 52.43 -8.30
N PHE A 151 4.25 53.39 -9.11
CA PHE A 151 5.66 53.80 -9.16
C PHE A 151 6.00 54.90 -8.13
N LEU A 152 5.01 55.70 -7.72
CA LEU A 152 5.14 56.72 -6.69
C LEU A 152 4.10 56.55 -5.58
N PHE A 153 4.52 56.77 -4.34
CA PHE A 153 3.67 56.68 -3.16
C PHE A 153 3.70 58.00 -2.38
N SER A 154 2.54 58.67 -2.29
CA SER A 154 2.39 59.92 -1.54
C SER A 154 2.23 59.64 -0.05
N ARG A 155 3.13 60.18 0.80
CA ARG A 155 3.02 60.10 2.27
C ARG A 155 2.49 61.39 2.92
N GLY A 156 1.75 62.19 2.15
CA GLY A 156 1.20 63.47 2.59
C GLY A 156 2.20 64.64 2.49
N GLN A 157 1.72 65.86 2.76
CA GLN A 157 2.43 67.11 2.49
C GLN A 157 3.77 67.28 3.24
N ARG A 158 4.00 66.55 4.33
CA ARG A 158 5.23 66.63 5.14
C ARG A 158 6.28 65.58 4.80
N SER A 159 5.91 64.45 4.19
CA SER A 159 6.84 63.34 3.92
C SER A 159 7.12 63.11 2.43
N GLY A 160 6.40 63.82 1.54
CA GLY A 160 6.65 63.82 0.10
C GLY A 160 6.34 62.50 -0.60
N TYR A 161 6.80 62.39 -1.84
CA TYR A 161 6.67 61.21 -2.70
C TYR A 161 7.86 60.26 -2.54
N ARG A 162 7.60 58.98 -2.28
CA ARG A 162 8.64 57.94 -2.27
C ARG A 162 8.44 56.96 -3.42
N LEU A 163 9.52 56.32 -3.85
CA LEU A 163 9.46 55.22 -4.83
C LEU A 163 9.02 53.89 -4.19
N TRP A 164 8.62 53.92 -2.91
CA TRP A 164 8.24 52.73 -2.18
C TRP A 164 7.20 52.97 -1.11
N PRO A 165 6.35 51.96 -0.82
CA PRO A 165 5.21 52.11 0.09
C PRO A 165 5.63 52.09 1.57
N ASN A 166 6.61 51.26 1.99
CA ASN A 166 6.93 50.98 3.41
C ASN A 166 8.33 51.44 3.85
N ALA A 167 8.60 51.58 5.16
CA ALA A 167 9.93 51.97 5.63
C ALA A 167 10.97 50.88 5.32
N SER A 168 12.08 51.22 4.66
CA SER A 168 13.12 50.24 4.31
C SER A 168 13.92 49.82 5.53
N VAL A 169 14.18 48.52 5.69
CA VAL A 169 14.91 47.98 6.84
C VAL A 169 16.41 48.28 6.74
N ASN A 170 17.01 48.80 7.82
CA ASN A 170 18.46 48.97 7.92
C ASN A 170 19.13 47.70 8.45
N LEU A 171 19.57 46.84 7.52
CA LEU A 171 20.19 45.55 7.82
C LEU A 171 21.47 45.64 8.68
N ILE A 172 22.26 46.72 8.56
CA ILE A 172 23.48 46.90 9.35
C ILE A 172 23.12 47.13 10.82
N SER A 173 22.13 47.97 11.08
CA SER A 173 21.64 48.21 12.45
C SER A 173 21.05 46.93 13.05
N ALA A 174 20.28 46.17 12.27
CA ALA A 174 19.72 44.88 12.69
C ALA A 174 20.83 43.88 13.02
N TYR A 175 21.88 43.78 12.19
CA TYR A 175 23.03 42.91 12.44
C TYR A 175 23.85 43.31 13.67
N GLN A 176 24.03 44.61 13.91
CA GLN A 176 24.69 45.09 15.13
C GLN A 176 23.87 44.78 16.39
N ASN A 177 22.54 44.89 16.31
CA ASN A 177 21.65 44.49 17.40
C ASN A 177 21.73 42.97 17.64
N ALA A 178 21.77 42.16 16.58
CA ALA A 178 21.98 40.72 16.67
C ALA A 178 23.29 40.37 17.40
N LYS A 179 24.39 41.05 17.06
CA LYS A 179 25.70 40.84 17.70
C LYS A 179 25.67 41.15 19.20
N ARG A 180 24.90 42.15 19.63
CA ARG A 180 24.72 42.48 21.05
C ARG A 180 23.81 41.48 21.77
N ALA A 181 22.77 41.00 21.08
CA ALA A 181 21.76 40.12 21.66
C ALA A 181 22.23 38.66 21.80
N VAL A 182 22.95 38.13 20.81
CA VAL A 182 23.41 36.73 20.78
C VAL A 182 24.64 36.52 21.68
N GLY A 183 25.51 37.52 21.83
CA GLY A 183 26.73 37.40 22.64
C GLY A 183 27.80 36.48 22.02
N PRO A 184 28.95 36.28 22.70
CA PRO A 184 29.99 35.36 22.24
C PRO A 184 29.57 33.90 22.42
N ILE A 185 29.97 33.04 21.47
CA ILE A 185 29.75 31.59 21.58
C ILE A 185 30.84 30.98 22.45
N GLU A 186 30.45 30.46 23.61
CA GLU A 186 31.34 29.78 24.55
C GLU A 186 31.52 28.29 24.22
N THR A 187 30.47 27.61 23.74
CA THR A 187 30.50 26.17 23.41
C THR A 187 30.09 25.94 21.96
N VAL A 188 31.06 25.61 21.10
CA VAL A 188 30.82 25.35 19.68
C VAL A 188 30.26 23.94 19.49
N ALA A 189 30.84 22.94 20.16
CA ALA A 189 30.46 21.53 20.03
C ALA A 189 28.96 21.25 20.29
N ALA A 190 28.37 21.90 21.30
CA ALA A 190 26.96 21.71 21.66
C ALA A 190 26.00 22.33 20.65
N GLN A 191 26.38 23.46 20.05
CA GLN A 191 25.51 24.25 19.17
C GLN A 191 25.67 23.88 17.68
N LEU A 192 26.77 23.23 17.32
CA LEU A 192 27.09 22.88 15.95
C LEU A 192 26.18 21.76 15.39
N GLY A 193 25.65 20.90 16.26
CA GLY A 193 24.79 19.78 15.89
C GLY A 193 23.50 20.19 15.15
N GLU A 194 22.98 21.40 15.38
CA GLU A 194 21.78 21.91 14.70
C GLU A 194 22.04 22.33 13.24
N PHE A 195 23.31 22.60 12.89
CA PHE A 195 23.68 23.19 11.60
C PHE A 195 24.53 22.27 10.72
N VAL A 196 25.01 21.15 11.27
CA VAL A 196 25.76 20.14 10.53
C VAL A 196 24.77 19.18 9.86
N PRO A 197 24.94 18.89 8.55
CA PRO A 197 24.13 17.88 7.91
C PRO A 197 24.37 16.51 8.57
N THR A 198 23.29 15.84 8.98
CA THR A 198 23.29 14.41 9.29
C THR A 198 23.36 13.62 8.00
N ASP A 199 24.52 13.66 7.35
CA ASP A 199 24.78 12.90 6.14
C ASP A 199 24.90 11.41 6.47
N VAL A 200 24.67 10.56 5.46
CA VAL A 200 24.96 9.13 5.53
C VAL A 200 26.22 8.83 4.74
N VAL A 201 27.07 7.92 5.24
CA VAL A 201 28.26 7.50 4.52
C VAL A 201 28.03 6.13 3.90
N LEU A 202 28.10 6.07 2.57
CA LEU A 202 27.86 4.86 1.79
C LEU A 202 29.12 3.98 1.70
N ALA A 203 28.95 2.67 1.87
CA ALA A 203 30.00 1.68 1.66
C ALA A 203 30.19 1.37 0.16
N ARG A 204 30.73 2.33 -0.62
CA ARG A 204 30.76 2.25 -2.10
C ARG A 204 31.48 1.02 -2.65
N ARG A 205 32.63 0.63 -2.08
CA ARG A 205 33.37 -0.55 -2.55
C ARG A 205 32.58 -1.84 -2.27
N HIS A 206 31.98 -1.93 -1.09
CA HIS A 206 31.12 -3.07 -0.75
C HIS A 206 29.91 -3.14 -1.70
N TYR A 207 29.28 -2.01 -2.00
CA TYR A 207 28.18 -1.93 -2.95
C TYR A 207 28.56 -2.46 -4.35
N LEU A 208 29.71 -2.04 -4.90
CA LEU A 208 30.15 -2.52 -6.21
C LEU A 208 30.47 -4.03 -6.21
N GLN A 209 30.96 -4.56 -5.09
CA GLN A 209 31.34 -5.98 -4.96
C GLN A 209 30.13 -6.90 -4.72
N THR A 210 29.19 -6.52 -3.86
CA THR A 210 28.05 -7.37 -3.45
C THR A 210 26.72 -6.97 -4.07
N GLY A 211 26.64 -5.79 -4.67
CA GLY A 211 25.39 -5.20 -5.15
C GLY A 211 24.49 -4.64 -4.05
N THR A 212 24.87 -4.77 -2.76
CA THR A 212 24.05 -4.29 -1.64
C THR A 212 24.49 -2.91 -1.17
N MET A 213 23.61 -1.91 -1.31
CA MET A 213 23.89 -0.57 -0.78
C MET A 213 23.82 -0.57 0.75
N ARG A 214 24.98 -0.54 1.39
CA ARG A 214 25.13 -0.38 2.85
C ARG A 214 25.50 1.04 3.19
N TYR A 215 24.95 1.57 4.27
CA TYR A 215 25.25 2.93 4.72
C TYR A 215 25.38 2.99 6.24
N PHE A 216 26.20 3.96 6.67
CA PHE A 216 26.40 4.29 8.07
C PHE A 216 25.74 5.65 8.34
N GLU A 217 24.96 5.72 9.41
CA GLU A 217 24.38 6.97 9.89
C GLU A 217 25.47 7.79 10.59
N VAL A 218 25.59 9.08 10.25
CA VAL A 218 26.54 9.97 10.93
C VAL A 218 25.82 10.72 12.06
N ARG A 219 26.31 10.55 13.29
CA ARG A 219 25.82 11.26 14.47
C ARG A 219 26.93 12.10 15.07
N CYS A 220 26.62 13.35 15.41
CA CYS A 220 27.53 14.18 16.19
C CYS A 220 27.18 14.05 17.68
N ALA A 221 28.19 13.96 18.54
CA ALA A 221 28.02 13.84 19.98
C ALA A 221 28.96 14.80 20.72
N THR A 222 28.49 15.34 21.84
CA THR A 222 29.38 15.91 22.86
C THR A 222 29.96 14.79 23.72
N ILE A 223 31.04 15.08 24.46
CA ILE A 223 31.71 14.11 25.34
C ILE A 223 30.72 13.42 26.29
N GLU A 224 29.84 14.21 26.93
CA GLU A 224 28.86 13.75 27.92
C GLU A 224 27.84 12.77 27.32
N ASN A 225 27.44 12.99 26.06
CA ASN A 225 26.41 12.22 25.39
C ASN A 225 26.97 11.09 24.50
N ALA A 226 28.29 11.01 24.33
CA ALA A 226 28.94 10.06 23.41
C ALA A 226 28.50 8.61 23.67
N SER A 227 28.59 8.12 24.91
CA SER A 227 28.21 6.74 25.25
C SER A 227 26.73 6.44 24.99
N LYS A 228 25.84 7.41 25.23
CA LYS A 228 24.40 7.27 24.97
C LYS A 228 24.11 7.22 23.47
N ILE A 229 24.74 8.08 22.68
CA ILE A 229 24.53 8.16 21.23
C ILE A 229 25.05 6.91 20.53
N ILE A 230 26.21 6.39 20.95
CA ILE A 230 26.82 5.17 20.39
C ILE A 230 25.95 3.93 20.65
N THR A 231 25.29 3.86 21.82
CA THR A 231 24.43 2.73 22.20
C THR A 231 22.99 2.85 21.70
N THR A 232 22.60 4.01 21.16
CA THR A 232 21.25 4.23 20.64
C THR A 232 21.08 3.43 19.33
N PRO A 233 20.05 2.57 19.21
CA PRO A 233 19.84 1.75 18.03
C PRO A 233 19.73 2.61 16.76
N THR A 234 20.22 2.07 15.64
CA THR A 234 20.15 2.70 14.32
C THR A 234 19.43 1.76 13.36
N ALA A 235 18.72 2.34 12.39
CA ALA A 235 18.15 1.61 11.25
C ALA A 235 19.18 1.40 10.13
N ALA A 236 20.36 2.03 10.23
CA ALA A 236 21.47 1.86 9.30
C ALA A 236 22.24 0.55 9.56
N ASP A 237 23.10 0.16 8.63
CA ASP A 237 23.93 -1.04 8.78
C ASP A 237 25.08 -0.84 9.78
N GLY A 238 25.35 0.42 10.16
CA GLY A 238 26.30 0.78 11.19
C GLY A 238 26.21 2.26 11.57
N LEU A 239 27.00 2.64 12.56
CA LEU A 239 26.97 3.96 13.16
C LEU A 239 28.35 4.63 13.05
N LEU A 240 28.40 5.84 12.52
CA LEU A 240 29.58 6.71 12.55
C LEU A 240 29.32 7.85 13.54
N THR A 241 30.00 7.85 14.68
CA THR A 241 29.86 8.92 15.67
C THR A 241 31.06 9.86 15.66
N LEU A 242 30.83 11.15 15.49
CA LEU A 242 31.84 12.19 15.62
C LEU A 242 31.71 12.86 16.99
N ILE A 243 32.73 12.71 17.84
CA ILE A 243 32.80 13.40 19.14
C ILE A 243 33.39 14.78 18.93
N LEU A 244 32.54 15.80 19.10
CA LEU A 244 32.87 17.22 18.98
C LEU A 244 33.49 17.73 20.28
N VAL A 245 34.59 18.48 20.18
CA VAL A 245 35.34 19.01 21.32
C VAL A 245 35.77 20.46 21.06
N ASP A 246 35.82 21.28 22.11
CA ASP A 246 36.17 22.69 22.01
C ASP A 246 37.59 22.99 22.55
N SER A 247 38.10 22.20 23.50
CA SER A 247 39.43 22.38 24.10
C SER A 247 40.38 21.17 23.90
N PRO A 248 41.71 21.37 24.00
CA PRO A 248 42.68 20.26 24.00
C PRO A 248 42.58 19.32 25.21
N GLU A 249 42.06 19.79 26.34
CA GLU A 249 41.79 18.96 27.53
C GLU A 249 40.61 18.02 27.28
N ASP A 250 39.52 18.58 26.75
CA ASP A 250 38.34 17.83 26.31
C ASP A 250 38.71 16.80 25.25
N HIS A 251 39.58 17.16 24.31
CA HIS A 251 40.08 16.23 23.30
C HIS A 251 40.75 15.01 23.92
N ARG A 252 41.63 15.18 24.92
CA ARG A 252 42.27 14.05 25.63
C ARG A 252 41.24 13.17 26.35
N HIS A 253 40.25 13.77 26.99
CA HIS A 253 39.19 13.03 27.67
C HIS A 253 38.32 12.24 26.67
N ALA A 254 37.97 12.85 25.54
CA ALA A 254 37.19 12.25 24.46
C ALA A 254 37.86 11.00 23.87
N LEU A 255 39.19 10.97 23.75
CA LEU A 255 39.92 9.79 23.28
C LEU A 255 39.71 8.58 24.22
N THR A 256 39.74 8.80 25.54
CA THR A 256 39.48 7.73 26.52
C THR A 256 38.02 7.27 26.48
N VAL A 257 37.07 8.20 26.34
CA VAL A 257 35.63 7.87 26.22
C VAL A 257 35.36 7.08 24.95
N ALA A 258 35.92 7.48 23.80
CA ALA A 258 35.76 6.78 22.52
C ALA A 258 36.28 5.32 22.58
N LEU A 259 37.43 5.11 23.22
CA LEU A 259 38.03 3.78 23.36
C LEU A 259 37.16 2.84 24.22
N ASN A 260 36.60 3.34 25.32
CA ASN A 260 35.72 2.54 26.17
C ASN A 260 34.34 2.32 25.54
N ALA A 261 33.77 3.33 24.89
CA ALA A 261 32.44 3.28 24.31
C ALA A 261 32.34 2.39 23.06
N THR A 262 33.45 2.17 22.35
CA THR A 262 33.49 1.30 21.16
C THR A 262 33.65 -0.18 21.47
N LYS A 263 33.98 -0.55 22.72
CA LYS A 263 34.31 -1.92 23.10
C LYS A 263 33.08 -2.84 22.98
N GLY A 264 33.17 -3.87 22.13
CA GLY A 264 32.09 -4.84 21.93
C GLY A 264 31.00 -4.42 20.92
N ILE A 265 31.10 -3.20 20.34
CA ILE A 265 30.16 -2.71 19.34
C ILE A 265 30.84 -2.71 17.96
N ARG A 266 30.79 -3.86 17.28
CA ARG A 266 31.52 -4.08 16.01
C ARG A 266 31.03 -3.24 14.82
N HIS A 267 29.81 -2.71 14.89
CA HIS A 267 29.18 -1.90 13.85
C HIS A 267 29.32 -0.37 14.08
N ALA A 268 30.03 0.05 15.13
CA ALA A 268 30.26 1.46 15.43
C ALA A 268 31.70 1.87 15.09
N ILE A 269 31.84 3.03 14.45
CA ILE A 269 33.12 3.72 14.23
C ILE A 269 32.99 5.08 14.92
N VAL A 270 33.96 5.43 15.75
CA VAL A 270 33.96 6.69 16.50
C VAL A 270 35.16 7.53 16.09
N GLY A 271 34.93 8.76 15.66
CA GLY A 271 35.96 9.74 15.35
C GLY A 271 35.97 10.86 16.40
N VAL A 272 37.14 11.17 16.95
CA VAL A 272 37.32 12.36 17.81
C VAL A 272 37.94 13.48 16.97
N VAL A 273 37.17 14.54 16.72
CA VAL A 273 37.64 15.70 15.94
C VAL A 273 38.59 16.58 16.76
N ARG A 274 39.40 17.38 16.08
CA ARG A 274 40.23 18.40 16.72
C ARG A 274 39.37 19.52 17.33
N PRO A 275 39.92 20.29 18.30
CA PRO A 275 39.22 21.43 18.90
C PRO A 275 38.56 22.37 17.88
N LEU A 276 37.27 22.63 18.04
CA LEU A 276 36.42 23.34 17.07
C LEU A 276 36.29 24.85 17.33
N GLN A 277 37.01 25.39 18.31
CA GLN A 277 36.92 26.81 18.71
C GLN A 277 37.13 27.78 17.53
N PHE A 278 37.90 27.37 16.52
CA PHE A 278 38.15 28.18 15.33
C PHE A 278 36.88 28.42 14.48
N LEU A 279 35.84 27.58 14.61
CA LEU A 279 34.55 27.72 13.92
C LEU A 279 33.60 28.72 14.61
N ALA A 280 33.95 29.22 15.79
CA ALA A 280 33.11 30.14 16.55
C ALA A 280 32.69 31.41 15.75
N PRO A 281 33.55 32.04 14.93
CA PRO A 281 33.14 33.21 14.13
C PRO A 281 32.08 32.89 13.08
N ASP A 282 32.19 31.74 12.40
CA ASP A 282 31.26 31.31 11.36
C ASP A 282 29.91 30.90 11.97
N LEU A 283 29.94 30.16 13.08
CA LEU A 283 28.73 29.81 13.82
C LEU A 283 28.02 31.05 14.38
N SER A 284 28.79 32.03 14.90
CA SER A 284 28.24 33.31 15.34
C SER A 284 27.56 34.05 14.19
N SER A 285 28.17 34.05 13.01
CA SER A 285 27.60 34.69 11.81
C SER A 285 26.27 34.05 11.41
N VAL A 286 26.15 32.72 11.46
CA VAL A 286 24.87 32.02 11.21
C VAL A 286 23.82 32.42 12.25
N ARG A 287 24.17 32.43 13.55
CA ARG A 287 23.26 32.82 14.63
C ARG A 287 22.82 34.28 14.53
N HIS A 288 23.71 35.20 14.17
CA HIS A 288 23.36 36.61 13.97
C HIS A 288 22.33 36.78 12.85
N TRP A 289 22.55 36.17 11.68
CA TRP A 289 21.61 36.29 10.56
C TRP A 289 20.28 35.56 10.82
N GLN A 290 20.32 34.44 11.55
CA GLN A 290 19.12 33.75 12.02
C GLN A 290 18.33 34.65 12.99
N TRP A 291 19.01 35.30 13.94
CA TRP A 291 18.39 36.24 14.86
C TRP A 291 17.76 37.42 14.12
N VAL A 292 18.45 38.00 13.12
CA VAL A 292 17.92 39.10 12.30
C VAL A 292 16.63 38.67 11.59
N LYS A 293 16.63 37.47 11.00
CA LYS A 293 15.45 36.89 10.34
C LYS A 293 14.28 36.73 11.30
N ASP A 294 14.54 36.25 12.52
CA ASP A 294 13.49 35.89 13.47
C ASP A 294 12.99 37.08 14.32
N ASN A 295 13.79 38.14 14.50
CA ASN A 295 13.50 39.26 15.41
C ASN A 295 13.27 40.63 14.72
N THR A 296 13.28 40.68 13.39
CA THR A 296 13.03 41.93 12.63
C THR A 296 11.68 41.84 11.91
N PRO A 297 10.56 42.23 12.54
CA PRO A 297 9.23 42.12 11.95
C PRO A 297 9.07 42.96 10.68
N GLU A 298 9.84 44.05 10.54
CA GLU A 298 9.82 44.90 9.35
C GLU A 298 10.27 44.19 8.07
N LEU A 299 10.95 43.03 8.17
CA LEU A 299 11.32 42.21 7.00
C LEU A 299 10.10 41.62 6.28
N SER A 300 8.95 41.48 6.96
CA SER A 300 7.72 40.99 6.33
C SER A 300 7.16 41.97 5.28
N GLU A 301 7.51 43.26 5.42
CA GLU A 301 7.04 44.34 4.58
C GLU A 301 8.06 44.78 3.50
N ASP A 302 9.31 44.30 3.60
CA ASP A 302 10.42 44.63 2.69
C ASP A 302 11.03 43.35 2.08
N THR A 303 10.48 42.94 0.93
CA THR A 303 10.88 41.72 0.23
C THR A 303 12.35 41.71 -0.18
N ILE A 304 12.92 42.87 -0.55
CA ILE A 304 14.32 42.99 -0.97
C ILE A 304 15.24 42.77 0.24
N ALA A 305 14.91 43.37 1.39
CA ALA A 305 15.67 43.16 2.63
C ALA A 305 15.57 41.71 3.12
N ALA A 306 14.38 41.09 3.01
CA ALA A 306 14.18 39.69 3.37
C ALA A 306 14.98 38.72 2.48
N GLU A 307 15.01 38.97 1.17
CA GLU A 307 15.82 38.21 0.21
C GLU A 307 17.32 38.32 0.53
N GLU A 308 17.80 39.53 0.84
CA GLU A 308 19.20 39.75 1.22
C GLU A 308 19.56 39.03 2.54
N VAL A 309 18.72 39.09 3.57
CA VAL A 309 18.93 38.33 4.82
C VAL A 309 18.96 36.83 4.56
N SER A 310 18.06 36.33 3.71
CA SER A 310 18.05 34.92 3.31
C SER A 310 19.33 34.52 2.60
N ARG A 311 19.82 35.36 1.67
CA ARG A 311 21.08 35.17 0.94
C ARG A 311 22.28 35.13 1.89
N GLN A 312 22.38 36.09 2.80
CA GLN A 312 23.47 36.17 3.79
C GLN A 312 23.45 34.97 4.74
N LEU A 313 22.28 34.57 5.22
CA LEU A 313 22.12 33.37 6.06
C LEU A 313 22.57 32.11 5.31
N HIS A 314 22.21 31.97 4.03
CA HIS A 314 22.62 30.83 3.20
C HIS A 314 24.14 30.81 2.98
N MET A 315 24.75 31.96 2.72
CA MET A 315 26.21 32.10 2.59
C MET A 315 26.93 31.73 3.90
N ALA A 316 26.45 32.21 5.05
CA ALA A 316 27.01 31.88 6.36
C ALA A 316 26.92 30.38 6.66
N LYS A 317 25.76 29.75 6.41
CA LYS A 317 25.58 28.30 6.59
C LYS A 317 26.51 27.49 5.69
N ARG A 318 26.66 27.90 4.42
CA ARG A 318 27.57 27.25 3.47
C ARG A 318 29.04 27.36 3.91
N SER A 319 29.45 28.51 4.45
CA SER A 319 30.81 28.70 4.96
C SER A 319 31.09 27.83 6.18
N LEU A 320 30.16 27.79 7.16
CA LEU A 320 30.26 26.91 8.32
C LEU A 320 30.34 25.43 7.92
N ALA A 321 29.48 24.99 7.00
CA ALA A 321 29.49 23.61 6.50
C ALA A 321 30.79 23.25 5.79
N ALA A 322 31.34 24.16 4.97
CA ALA A 322 32.61 23.93 4.27
C ALA A 322 33.79 23.82 5.24
N GLN A 323 33.84 24.67 6.27
CA GLN A 323 34.88 24.58 7.29
C GLN A 323 34.74 23.33 8.17
N PHE A 324 33.52 22.96 8.54
CA PHE A 324 33.25 21.72 9.28
C PHE A 324 33.66 20.49 8.45
N ALA A 325 33.31 20.44 7.16
CA ALA A 325 33.69 19.35 6.26
C ALA A 325 35.21 19.12 6.26
N ALA A 326 36.00 20.21 6.25
CA ALA A 326 37.46 20.16 6.29
C ALA A 326 38.06 19.57 7.59
N VAL A 327 37.30 19.49 8.68
CA VAL A 327 37.76 18.94 9.97
C VAL A 327 37.00 17.70 10.45
N SER A 328 35.85 17.41 9.86
CA SER A 328 34.97 16.29 10.22
C SER A 328 35.56 14.91 9.98
N GLY A 329 36.62 14.81 9.16
CA GLY A 329 37.24 13.53 8.79
C GLY A 329 36.45 12.73 7.75
N LEU A 330 35.30 13.25 7.29
CA LEU A 330 34.42 12.58 6.33
C LEU A 330 35.00 12.62 4.90
N GLU A 331 35.76 13.66 4.57
CA GLU A 331 36.48 13.79 3.30
C GLU A 331 37.93 13.32 3.40
N ARG A 332 38.47 12.79 2.30
CA ARG A 332 39.84 12.23 2.22
C ARG A 332 40.92 13.18 2.77
N ALA A 333 40.80 14.47 2.51
CA ALA A 333 41.77 15.47 2.95
C ALA A 333 41.75 15.70 4.47
N SER A 334 40.63 15.37 5.12
CA SER A 334 40.40 15.61 6.55
C SER A 334 40.51 14.35 7.40
N THR A 335 40.48 13.15 6.81
CA THR A 335 40.45 11.87 7.56
C THR A 335 41.63 11.72 8.53
N ALA A 336 42.80 12.23 8.17
CA ALA A 336 44.01 12.20 9.01
C ALA A 336 43.99 13.21 10.18
N ASN A 337 43.04 14.16 10.17
CA ASN A 337 42.88 15.13 11.24
C ASN A 337 42.01 14.61 12.40
N VAL A 338 41.39 13.44 12.25
CA VAL A 338 40.49 12.83 13.23
C VAL A 338 41.11 11.55 13.78
N HIS A 339 40.97 11.32 15.09
CA HIS A 339 41.39 10.08 15.74
C HIS A 339 40.23 9.09 15.72
N TRP A 340 40.39 8.00 14.97
CA TRP A 340 39.35 6.99 14.77
C TRP A 340 39.51 5.79 15.71
N PHE A 341 38.39 5.24 16.17
CA PHE A 341 38.32 4.09 17.07
C PHE A 341 37.26 3.09 16.59
N ARG A 342 37.57 1.80 16.73
CA ARG A 342 36.66 0.67 16.45
C ARG A 342 36.99 -0.47 17.41
N ASP A 343 35.95 -1.09 17.97
CA ASP A 343 36.06 -2.27 18.84
C ASP A 343 37.11 -2.15 19.97
N GLY A 344 37.22 -0.97 20.58
CA GLY A 344 38.18 -0.71 21.65
C GLY A 344 39.64 -0.53 21.21
N ALA A 345 39.90 -0.40 19.91
CA ALA A 345 41.24 -0.15 19.35
C ALA A 345 41.27 1.13 18.50
N SER A 346 42.45 1.77 18.43
CA SER A 346 42.70 2.89 17.52
C SER A 346 42.77 2.38 16.07
N LEU A 347 42.02 3.02 15.17
CA LEU A 347 41.96 2.70 13.75
C LEU A 347 42.75 3.73 12.95
N THR A 348 43.79 3.29 12.24
CA THR A 348 44.55 4.16 11.32
C THR A 348 43.99 4.05 9.91
N ILE A 349 43.37 5.11 9.41
CA ILE A 349 42.78 5.13 8.07
C ILE A 349 43.83 5.61 7.05
N ALA A 350 44.40 4.68 6.28
CA ALA A 350 45.42 5.00 5.26
C ALA A 350 44.81 5.59 3.96
N GLY A 351 43.51 5.39 3.73
CA GLY A 351 42.80 5.78 2.51
C GLY A 351 41.64 6.75 2.77
N THR A 352 40.46 6.40 2.26
CA THR A 352 39.21 7.14 2.53
C THR A 352 38.40 6.42 3.62
N LEU A 353 37.67 7.18 4.43
CA LEU A 353 36.74 6.62 5.42
C LEU A 353 35.74 5.64 4.77
N THR A 354 35.30 5.93 3.54
CA THR A 354 34.45 5.04 2.74
C THR A 354 35.05 3.66 2.47
N ASN A 355 36.37 3.56 2.29
CA ASN A 355 37.05 2.27 2.06
C ASN A 355 37.09 1.43 3.34
N GLU A 356 37.27 2.08 4.49
CA GLU A 356 37.24 1.46 5.82
C GLU A 356 35.82 1.00 6.17
N ILE A 357 34.81 1.84 5.96
CA ILE A 357 33.40 1.45 6.13
C ILE A 357 33.08 0.24 5.24
N SER A 358 33.61 0.19 4.01
CA SER A 358 33.45 -0.98 3.14
C SER A 358 34.18 -2.22 3.67
N ALA A 359 35.32 -2.07 4.34
CA ALA A 359 36.02 -3.18 4.99
C ALA A 359 35.25 -3.67 6.22
N VAL A 360 34.75 -2.75 7.04
CA VAL A 360 33.88 -3.04 8.18
C VAL A 360 32.64 -3.81 7.74
N CYS A 361 31.97 -3.38 6.66
CA CYS A 361 30.85 -4.14 6.09
C CYS A 361 31.28 -5.54 5.62
N GLY A 362 32.47 -5.69 5.06
CA GLY A 362 33.02 -7.01 4.70
C GLY A 362 33.24 -7.92 5.91
N ASP A 363 33.75 -7.39 7.02
CA ASP A 363 33.96 -8.14 8.26
C ASP A 363 32.64 -8.50 8.95
N LEU A 364 31.70 -7.54 8.99
CA LEU A 364 30.39 -7.74 9.61
C LEU A 364 29.58 -8.79 8.84
N PHE A 365 29.57 -8.69 7.51
CA PHE A 365 28.84 -9.59 6.62
C PHE A 365 29.80 -10.57 5.95
N HIS A 366 30.51 -11.37 6.74
CA HIS A 366 31.53 -12.31 6.26
C HIS A 366 30.97 -13.68 5.86
N ALA A 367 29.76 -14.04 6.29
CA ALA A 367 29.14 -15.34 5.99
C ALA A 367 28.50 -15.38 4.58
N ALA A 368 29.25 -14.88 3.60
CA ALA A 368 28.91 -14.90 2.17
C ALA A 368 27.59 -14.18 1.85
N PRO A 369 27.56 -12.84 1.92
CA PRO A 369 26.39 -12.06 1.55
C PRO A 369 26.07 -12.31 0.07
N PRO A 370 24.78 -12.51 -0.29
CA PRO A 370 24.38 -12.72 -1.68
C PRO A 370 24.89 -11.59 -2.58
N GLN A 371 25.59 -11.94 -3.66
CA GLN A 371 26.17 -11.02 -4.63
C GLN A 371 25.15 -10.67 -5.71
N ILE A 372 24.14 -9.87 -5.36
CA ILE A 372 23.03 -9.54 -6.27
C ILE A 372 23.06 -8.05 -6.60
N HIS A 373 23.43 -7.71 -7.84
CA HIS A 373 23.49 -6.34 -8.36
C HIS A 373 22.13 -5.77 -8.80
N ASN A 374 21.04 -6.52 -8.61
CA ASN A 374 19.71 -6.05 -8.97
C ASN A 374 19.15 -5.09 -7.90
N GLU A 375 19.29 -3.78 -8.15
CA GLU A 375 18.82 -2.70 -7.27
C GLU A 375 17.30 -2.69 -7.03
N LEU A 376 16.50 -3.33 -7.90
CA LEU A 376 15.05 -3.39 -7.71
C LEU A 376 14.68 -4.20 -6.48
N ILE A 377 15.46 -5.24 -6.17
CA ILE A 377 15.19 -6.19 -5.09
C ILE A 377 16.19 -6.06 -3.94
N ASN A 378 17.45 -5.75 -4.21
CA ASN A 378 18.49 -5.69 -3.19
C ASN A 378 18.50 -4.36 -2.40
N LYS A 379 17.36 -4.01 -1.80
CA LYS A 379 17.16 -2.79 -1.00
C LYS A 379 16.24 -3.03 0.19
N GLY A 380 16.36 -2.18 1.22
CA GLY A 380 15.55 -2.26 2.44
C GLY A 380 14.06 -2.03 2.17
N THR A 381 13.70 -1.04 1.36
CA THR A 381 12.31 -0.74 1.01
C THR A 381 12.06 -0.87 -0.50
N LEU A 382 11.13 -1.74 -0.88
CA LEU A 382 10.76 -1.94 -2.28
C LEU A 382 9.87 -0.80 -2.80
N SER A 383 10.04 -0.45 -4.08
CA SER A 383 9.04 0.39 -4.77
C SER A 383 7.80 -0.44 -5.07
N SER A 384 6.64 0.19 -5.22
CA SER A 384 5.39 -0.51 -5.58
C SER A 384 5.55 -1.37 -6.85
N ALA A 385 6.25 -0.85 -7.86
CA ALA A 385 6.56 -1.58 -9.09
C ALA A 385 7.47 -2.80 -8.84
N ALA A 386 8.52 -2.67 -8.02
CA ALA A 386 9.40 -3.79 -7.70
C ALA A 386 8.71 -4.86 -6.84
N ALA A 387 7.84 -4.45 -5.91
CA ALA A 387 7.02 -5.37 -5.11
C ALA A 387 6.02 -6.14 -5.99
N ALA A 388 5.39 -5.48 -6.96
CA ALA A 388 4.51 -6.14 -7.94
C ALA A 388 5.28 -7.10 -8.86
N ALA A 389 6.49 -6.73 -9.27
CA ALA A 389 7.36 -7.59 -10.07
C ALA A 389 7.79 -8.84 -9.30
N ARG A 390 8.18 -8.71 -8.02
CA ARG A 390 8.45 -9.83 -7.12
C ARG A 390 7.24 -10.76 -7.00
N MET A 391 6.02 -10.19 -6.95
CA MET A 391 4.79 -10.97 -6.88
C MET A 391 4.57 -11.85 -8.11
N ARG A 392 4.64 -11.28 -9.31
CA ARG A 392 4.48 -12.03 -10.56
C ARG A 392 5.54 -13.12 -10.71
N LEU A 393 6.76 -12.83 -10.25
CA LEU A 393 7.84 -13.80 -10.23
C LEU A 393 7.52 -14.99 -9.32
N VAL A 394 7.01 -14.72 -8.11
CA VAL A 394 6.56 -15.75 -7.15
C VAL A 394 5.39 -16.55 -7.71
N GLU A 395 4.42 -15.90 -8.37
CA GLU A 395 3.30 -16.59 -9.03
C GLU A 395 3.81 -17.61 -10.05
N GLY A 396 4.75 -17.21 -10.92
CA GLY A 396 5.42 -18.11 -11.84
C GLY A 396 6.18 -19.24 -11.13
N LEU A 397 6.87 -18.92 -10.03
CA LEU A 397 7.63 -19.88 -9.22
C LEU A 397 6.75 -21.01 -8.66
N PHE A 398 5.55 -20.69 -8.18
CA PHE A 398 4.67 -21.69 -7.58
C PHE A 398 3.85 -22.46 -8.63
N ASN A 399 3.41 -21.79 -9.70
CA ASN A 399 2.46 -22.34 -10.66
C ASN A 399 3.10 -22.97 -11.90
N SER A 400 4.31 -22.56 -12.29
CA SER A 400 4.91 -22.88 -13.58
C SER A 400 6.44 -22.99 -13.54
N ALA A 401 6.99 -23.53 -12.44
CA ALA A 401 8.42 -23.76 -12.27
C ALA A 401 9.02 -24.79 -13.24
N ASP A 402 8.18 -25.54 -13.95
CA ASP A 402 8.56 -26.53 -14.96
C ASP A 402 8.79 -25.91 -16.34
N LEU A 403 8.36 -24.66 -16.55
CA LEU A 403 8.42 -23.95 -17.82
C LEU A 403 9.58 -22.95 -17.90
N PRO A 404 10.11 -22.69 -19.12
CA PRO A 404 11.09 -21.62 -19.31
C PRO A 404 10.51 -20.27 -18.87
N LEU A 405 11.36 -19.43 -18.25
CA LEU A 405 10.97 -18.12 -17.72
C LEU A 405 9.76 -18.14 -16.78
N LEU A 406 9.50 -19.28 -16.12
CA LEU A 406 8.38 -19.48 -15.20
C LEU A 406 6.99 -19.29 -15.86
N GLY A 407 6.88 -19.52 -17.18
CA GLY A 407 5.62 -19.56 -17.94
C GLY A 407 4.88 -18.24 -18.18
N GLY A 408 5.10 -17.22 -17.34
CA GLY A 408 4.36 -15.95 -17.37
C GLY A 408 5.07 -14.76 -18.01
N MET A 409 6.33 -14.93 -18.45
CA MET A 409 7.15 -13.83 -18.97
C MET A 409 7.30 -13.91 -20.49
N ASP A 410 6.87 -12.85 -21.17
CA ASP A 410 7.04 -12.70 -22.62
C ASP A 410 8.54 -12.60 -22.99
N ALA A 411 8.95 -13.40 -23.97
CA ALA A 411 10.33 -13.45 -24.44
C ALA A 411 10.74 -12.14 -25.15
N GLU A 412 9.81 -11.44 -25.78
CA GLU A 412 10.09 -10.20 -26.52
C GLU A 412 10.02 -8.94 -25.65
N LYS A 413 9.27 -8.98 -24.54
CA LYS A 413 9.17 -7.86 -23.60
C LYS A 413 10.25 -7.92 -22.52
N ALA A 414 10.57 -6.77 -21.94
CA ALA A 414 11.51 -6.65 -20.82
C ALA A 414 10.83 -6.11 -19.56
N PRO A 415 9.84 -6.84 -18.97
CA PRO A 415 9.20 -6.39 -17.75
C PRO A 415 10.15 -6.50 -16.53
N PRO A 416 9.90 -5.76 -15.44
CA PRO A 416 10.78 -5.77 -14.27
C PRO A 416 10.98 -7.15 -13.63
N GLU A 417 9.97 -8.03 -13.65
CA GLU A 417 10.07 -9.41 -13.16
C GLU A 417 11.08 -10.26 -13.94
N LYS A 418 11.23 -10.01 -15.25
CA LYS A 418 12.22 -10.69 -16.09
C LYS A 418 13.65 -10.26 -15.74
N SER A 419 13.85 -8.98 -15.42
CA SER A 419 15.14 -8.50 -14.90
C SER A 419 15.51 -9.22 -13.60
N ILE A 420 14.57 -9.34 -12.66
CA ILE A 420 14.80 -10.05 -11.40
C ILE A 420 15.11 -11.54 -11.64
N TYR A 421 14.32 -12.21 -12.50
CA TYR A 421 14.55 -13.61 -12.87
C TYR A 421 15.95 -13.84 -13.45
N LEU A 422 16.36 -13.01 -14.41
CA LEU A 422 17.66 -13.15 -15.07
C LEU A 422 18.82 -12.89 -14.09
N SER A 423 18.70 -11.87 -13.23
CA SER A 423 19.75 -11.49 -12.27
C SER A 423 19.90 -12.43 -11.09
N ILE A 424 18.86 -13.16 -10.70
CA ILE A 424 18.88 -14.01 -9.50
C ILE A 424 18.77 -15.49 -9.87
N PHE A 425 17.70 -15.90 -10.55
CA PHE A 425 17.42 -17.31 -10.82
C PHE A 425 18.31 -17.89 -11.91
N LYS A 426 18.46 -17.18 -13.03
CA LYS A 426 19.31 -17.63 -14.14
C LYS A 426 20.79 -17.47 -13.80
N ALA A 427 21.20 -16.28 -13.34
CA ALA A 427 22.59 -16.01 -12.96
C ALA A 427 23.04 -16.86 -11.77
N GLY A 428 22.18 -17.07 -10.76
CA GLY A 428 22.46 -17.91 -9.59
C GLY A 428 22.27 -19.41 -9.81
N LYS A 429 21.97 -19.86 -11.04
CA LYS A 429 21.72 -21.26 -11.39
C LYS A 429 20.66 -21.95 -10.52
N LEU A 430 19.67 -21.19 -10.04
CA LEU A 430 18.59 -21.69 -9.19
C LEU A 430 17.45 -22.31 -10.00
N HIS A 431 17.38 -22.01 -11.30
CA HIS A 431 16.39 -22.55 -12.23
C HIS A 431 17.09 -23.10 -13.47
N ILE A 432 17.22 -24.42 -13.54
CA ILE A 432 18.02 -25.12 -14.54
C ILE A 432 17.16 -26.02 -15.41
N GLU A 433 17.54 -26.16 -16.68
CA GLU A 433 16.92 -27.11 -17.60
C GLU A 433 17.53 -28.49 -17.41
N LYS A 434 16.68 -29.49 -17.16
CA LYS A 434 17.06 -30.90 -17.08
C LYS A 434 16.07 -31.72 -17.90
N GLU A 435 16.56 -32.49 -18.87
CA GLU A 435 15.74 -33.40 -19.69
C GLU A 435 14.53 -32.71 -20.37
N GLY A 436 14.70 -31.46 -20.82
CA GLY A 436 13.67 -30.69 -21.51
C GLY A 436 12.58 -30.08 -20.61
N ARG A 437 12.72 -30.20 -19.29
CA ARG A 437 11.90 -29.50 -18.29
C ARG A 437 12.77 -28.61 -17.42
N PHE A 438 12.23 -27.49 -16.97
CA PHE A 438 12.93 -26.66 -15.99
C PHE A 438 12.65 -27.18 -14.57
N GLN A 439 13.62 -27.03 -13.69
CA GLN A 439 13.45 -27.36 -12.27
C GLN A 439 14.20 -26.36 -11.41
N LEU A 440 13.62 -26.07 -10.24
CA LEU A 440 14.29 -25.30 -9.20
C LEU A 440 15.25 -26.19 -8.44
N LYS A 441 16.47 -25.71 -8.24
CA LYS A 441 17.51 -26.45 -7.53
C LYS A 441 18.34 -25.49 -6.68
N GLU A 442 18.71 -25.94 -5.49
CA GLU A 442 19.75 -25.25 -4.71
C GLU A 442 21.14 -25.55 -5.31
N PRO A 443 22.10 -24.61 -5.21
CA PRO A 443 23.46 -24.85 -5.68
C PRO A 443 24.13 -26.04 -4.97
N ASP A 444 24.82 -26.91 -5.72
CA ASP A 444 25.43 -28.14 -5.18
C ASP A 444 26.72 -27.92 -4.37
N GLY A 445 27.39 -26.79 -4.53
CA GLY A 445 28.62 -26.44 -3.80
C GLY A 445 28.83 -24.93 -3.68
N ASP A 446 29.80 -24.53 -2.86
CA ASP A 446 30.09 -23.12 -2.51
C ASP A 446 31.08 -22.45 -3.48
N ASN A 447 31.48 -23.13 -4.54
CA ASN A 447 32.42 -22.63 -5.54
C ASN A 447 31.73 -21.68 -6.52
N GLU A 448 32.46 -20.73 -7.12
CA GLU A 448 31.91 -19.77 -8.09
C GLU A 448 31.20 -20.42 -9.28
N GLU A 449 31.60 -21.62 -9.69
CA GLU A 449 30.92 -22.36 -10.75
C GLU A 449 29.54 -22.89 -10.32
N SER A 450 29.38 -23.25 -9.05
CA SER A 450 28.15 -23.85 -8.52
C SER A 450 27.21 -22.79 -7.94
N ASP A 451 27.75 -21.87 -7.14
CA ASP A 451 27.03 -20.76 -6.53
C ASP A 451 27.69 -19.41 -6.87
N PRO A 452 27.52 -18.90 -8.10
CA PRO A 452 28.13 -17.64 -8.54
C PRO A 452 27.64 -16.42 -7.74
N LEU A 453 26.45 -16.50 -7.13
CA LEU A 453 25.84 -15.39 -6.40
C LEU A 453 25.95 -15.55 -4.88
N LYS A 454 26.57 -16.61 -4.36
CA LYS A 454 26.69 -16.89 -2.92
C LYS A 454 25.35 -16.91 -2.19
N VAL A 455 24.31 -17.47 -2.82
CA VAL A 455 22.96 -17.56 -2.22
C VAL A 455 22.78 -18.76 -1.30
N ARG A 456 23.56 -19.84 -1.51
CA ARG A 456 23.46 -21.10 -0.77
C ARG A 456 23.64 -20.95 0.74
N PRO A 457 24.59 -20.17 1.27
CA PRO A 457 24.76 -20.01 2.72
C PRO A 457 23.51 -19.44 3.41
N ALA A 458 22.77 -18.54 2.73
CA ALA A 458 21.51 -18.01 3.24
C ALA A 458 20.38 -19.05 3.20
N LEU A 459 20.29 -19.85 2.13
CA LEU A 459 19.32 -20.96 2.02
C LEU A 459 19.57 -22.03 3.10
N GLN A 460 20.83 -22.41 3.29
CA GLN A 460 21.24 -23.36 4.32
C GLN A 460 20.96 -22.85 5.73
N ARG A 461 21.14 -21.55 5.98
CA ARG A 461 20.79 -20.96 7.29
C ARG A 461 19.31 -21.05 7.59
N LEU A 462 18.45 -20.76 6.60
CA LEU A 462 17.00 -20.94 6.76
C LEU A 462 16.66 -22.40 7.11
N MET A 463 17.22 -23.35 6.35
CA MET A 463 16.98 -24.76 6.60
C MET A 463 17.50 -25.20 7.98
N PHE A 464 18.68 -24.72 8.38
CA PHE A 464 19.27 -25.00 9.69
C PHE A 464 18.34 -24.53 10.82
N LEU A 465 17.88 -23.28 10.78
CA LEU A 465 16.97 -22.73 11.79
C LEU A 465 15.64 -23.48 11.87
N ILE A 466 15.11 -23.90 10.72
CA ILE A 466 13.88 -24.69 10.66
C ILE A 466 14.09 -26.09 11.28
N ARG A 467 15.23 -26.72 11.01
CA ARG A 467 15.58 -28.04 11.59
C ARG A 467 15.92 -27.97 13.07
N GLU A 468 16.56 -26.89 13.51
CA GLU A 468 16.88 -26.63 14.93
C GLU A 468 15.62 -26.54 15.80
N GLY A 469 14.46 -26.23 15.19
CA GLY A 469 13.16 -26.35 15.84
C GLY A 469 12.83 -27.76 16.35
N MET A 470 13.54 -28.81 15.92
CA MET A 470 13.33 -30.21 16.33
C MET A 470 11.86 -30.66 16.21
N GLY A 471 11.20 -30.23 15.13
CA GLY A 471 9.78 -30.48 14.90
C GLY A 471 8.83 -29.51 15.61
N ASN A 472 9.31 -28.47 16.31
CA ASN A 472 8.48 -27.36 16.75
C ASN A 472 8.25 -26.33 15.63
N ARG A 473 7.23 -25.49 15.80
CA ARG A 473 6.92 -24.39 14.90
C ARG A 473 7.91 -23.25 15.11
N VAL A 474 8.51 -22.77 14.03
CA VAL A 474 9.47 -21.66 14.01
C VAL A 474 8.84 -20.44 13.36
N SER A 475 8.91 -19.29 14.03
CA SER A 475 8.35 -18.04 13.50
C SER A 475 9.07 -17.59 12.23
N VAL A 476 8.32 -17.29 11.18
CA VAL A 476 8.87 -16.73 9.94
C VAL A 476 9.53 -15.38 10.17
N THR A 477 9.01 -14.57 11.10
CA THR A 477 9.60 -13.28 11.45
C THR A 477 11.01 -13.46 12.01
N ALA A 478 11.21 -14.45 12.88
CA ALA A 478 12.54 -14.76 13.42
C ALA A 478 13.51 -15.24 12.33
N LEU A 479 13.04 -16.08 11.39
CA LEU A 479 13.84 -16.55 10.25
C LEU A 479 14.32 -15.40 9.35
N LEU A 480 13.41 -14.48 8.99
CA LEU A 480 13.74 -13.33 8.14
C LEU A 480 14.64 -12.34 8.86
N GLU A 481 14.44 -12.14 10.17
CA GLU A 481 15.28 -11.26 10.98
C GLU A 481 16.71 -11.81 11.14
N ASP A 482 16.88 -13.12 11.37
CA ASP A 482 18.20 -13.76 11.46
C ASP A 482 19.00 -13.56 10.17
N LEU A 483 18.36 -13.76 9.01
CA LEU A 483 18.99 -13.48 7.71
C LEU A 483 19.35 -12.01 7.51
N ARG A 484 18.56 -11.08 8.07
CA ARG A 484 18.79 -9.64 7.96
C ARG A 484 19.98 -9.20 8.80
N GLN A 485 20.24 -9.87 9.92
CA GLN A 485 21.33 -9.55 10.82
C GLN A 485 22.69 -10.06 10.29
N ALA A 486 23.77 -9.53 10.87
CA ALA A 486 25.11 -10.10 10.68
C ALA A 486 25.12 -11.55 11.20
N PRO A 487 25.70 -12.51 10.47
CA PRO A 487 26.73 -12.32 9.44
C PRO A 487 26.27 -12.36 7.97
N TYR A 488 24.96 -12.45 7.68
CA TYR A 488 24.44 -12.56 6.30
C TYR A 488 24.00 -11.21 5.72
N GLY A 489 23.20 -10.45 6.48
CA GLY A 489 22.77 -9.10 6.09
C GLY A 489 21.67 -9.01 5.03
N VAL A 490 20.98 -10.08 4.66
CA VAL A 490 20.07 -10.10 3.49
C VAL A 490 18.99 -9.01 3.58
N ARG A 491 18.76 -8.28 2.48
CA ARG A 491 17.75 -7.20 2.43
C ARG A 491 16.32 -7.74 2.37
N GLU A 492 15.37 -6.97 2.90
CA GLU A 492 13.94 -7.33 2.96
C GLU A 492 13.30 -7.58 1.59
N GLY A 493 13.82 -6.97 0.53
CA GLY A 493 13.35 -7.28 -0.82
C GLY A 493 13.66 -8.72 -1.25
N LEU A 494 14.83 -9.22 -0.85
CA LEU A 494 15.38 -10.52 -1.24
C LEU A 494 15.04 -11.66 -0.27
N ALA A 495 14.99 -11.40 1.04
CA ALA A 495 14.80 -12.45 2.04
C ALA A 495 13.51 -13.30 1.83
N PRO A 496 12.33 -12.70 1.53
CA PRO A 496 11.13 -13.49 1.23
C PRO A 496 11.25 -14.31 -0.05
N LEU A 497 12.06 -13.87 -1.03
CA LEU A 497 12.30 -14.61 -2.26
C LEU A 497 13.18 -15.84 -2.01
N LEU A 498 14.21 -15.71 -1.17
CA LEU A 498 15.02 -16.87 -0.75
C LEU A 498 14.18 -17.87 0.03
N LEU A 499 13.32 -17.39 0.94
CA LEU A 499 12.38 -18.26 1.66
C LEU A 499 11.40 -18.96 0.70
N ALA A 500 10.92 -18.27 -0.34
CA ALA A 500 10.07 -18.89 -1.37
C ALA A 500 10.73 -20.08 -2.06
N ILE A 501 12.04 -19.96 -2.34
CA ILE A 501 12.83 -21.03 -2.95
C ILE A 501 12.92 -22.22 -2.00
N VAL A 502 13.28 -21.98 -0.74
CA VAL A 502 13.34 -23.04 0.28
C VAL A 502 11.99 -23.74 0.42
N LEU A 503 10.89 -22.99 0.52
CA LEU A 503 9.53 -23.53 0.62
C LEU A 503 9.10 -24.31 -0.63
N LYS A 504 9.55 -23.92 -1.83
CA LYS A 504 9.21 -24.63 -3.07
C LYS A 504 10.05 -25.88 -3.26
N VAL A 505 11.35 -25.82 -2.97
CA VAL A 505 12.29 -26.95 -3.10
C VAL A 505 12.01 -28.01 -2.01
N HIS A 506 11.83 -27.57 -0.77
CA HIS A 506 11.60 -28.44 0.39
C HIS A 506 10.14 -28.50 0.83
N GLY A 507 9.18 -28.10 -0.02
CA GLY A 507 7.76 -28.03 0.34
C GLY A 507 7.10 -29.35 0.76
N HIS A 508 7.80 -30.46 0.62
CA HIS A 508 7.39 -31.79 1.04
C HIS A 508 7.84 -32.16 2.46
N GLU A 509 8.85 -31.46 2.99
CA GLU A 509 9.35 -31.60 4.35
C GLU A 509 8.89 -30.44 5.25
N LEU A 510 8.35 -29.37 4.65
CA LEU A 510 8.01 -28.12 5.35
C LEU A 510 6.51 -27.89 5.41
N ALA A 511 5.96 -27.90 6.63
CA ALA A 511 4.59 -27.49 6.90
C ALA A 511 4.52 -25.99 7.23
N VAL A 512 3.62 -25.26 6.59
CA VAL A 512 3.42 -23.82 6.82
C VAL A 512 2.09 -23.60 7.54
N TYR A 513 2.10 -22.69 8.51
CA TYR A 513 0.94 -22.33 9.33
C TYR A 513 0.67 -20.83 9.25
N GLU A 514 -0.61 -20.44 9.33
CA GLU A 514 -1.09 -19.06 9.48
C GLU A 514 -2.06 -19.02 10.66
N ASP A 515 -1.76 -18.19 11.67
CA ASP A 515 -2.53 -18.10 12.94
C ASP A 515 -2.80 -19.46 13.59
N GLY A 516 -1.77 -20.33 13.56
CA GLY A 516 -1.81 -21.68 14.11
C GLY A 516 -2.55 -22.73 13.25
N THR A 517 -3.13 -22.32 12.12
CA THR A 517 -3.84 -23.19 11.18
C THR A 517 -2.90 -23.67 10.08
N PHE A 518 -2.88 -24.98 9.81
CA PHE A 518 -2.06 -25.57 8.76
C PHE A 518 -2.57 -25.15 7.37
N ILE A 519 -1.64 -24.76 6.47
CA ILE A 519 -1.94 -24.46 5.06
C ILE A 519 -1.56 -25.69 4.22
N PRO A 520 -2.53 -26.48 3.73
CA PRO A 520 -2.23 -27.70 2.98
C PRO A 520 -1.53 -27.41 1.66
N ARG A 521 -1.92 -26.35 0.96
CA ARG A 521 -1.30 -25.96 -0.31
C ARG A 521 -0.75 -24.55 -0.20
N PHE A 522 0.54 -24.45 0.12
CA PHE A 522 1.22 -23.17 0.12
C PHE A 522 1.45 -22.70 -1.32
N GLY A 523 0.86 -21.57 -1.68
CA GLY A 523 0.93 -20.97 -3.01
C GLY A 523 1.40 -19.52 -3.01
N ALA A 524 1.36 -18.90 -4.19
CA ALA A 524 1.83 -17.53 -4.38
C ALA A 524 1.06 -16.49 -3.55
N LEU A 525 -0.27 -16.66 -3.41
CA LEU A 525 -1.12 -15.79 -2.59
C LEU A 525 -0.77 -15.88 -1.10
N ASP A 526 -0.31 -17.03 -0.63
CA ASP A 526 0.08 -17.22 0.77
C ASP A 526 1.44 -16.58 1.03
N LEU A 527 2.41 -16.76 0.11
CA LEU A 527 3.68 -16.03 0.18
C LEU A 527 3.47 -14.50 0.08
N GLN A 528 2.45 -14.04 -0.65
CA GLN A 528 2.10 -12.62 -0.68
C GLN A 528 1.70 -12.09 0.70
N ARG A 529 0.83 -12.82 1.40
CA ARG A 529 0.41 -12.47 2.76
C ARG A 529 1.60 -12.52 3.71
N LEU A 530 2.39 -13.59 3.65
CA LEU A 530 3.63 -13.75 4.42
C LEU A 530 4.62 -12.61 4.19
N SER A 531 4.82 -12.19 2.94
CA SER A 531 5.74 -11.09 2.60
C SER A 531 5.28 -9.72 3.09
N ARG A 532 3.98 -9.54 3.34
CA ARG A 532 3.41 -8.29 3.87
C ARG A 532 3.34 -8.30 5.40
N SER A 533 2.94 -9.44 5.97
CA SER A 533 2.82 -9.66 7.40
C SER A 533 3.36 -11.05 7.73
N PRO A 534 4.65 -11.18 8.10
CA PRO A 534 5.27 -12.46 8.45
C PRO A 534 4.95 -12.91 9.88
N ALA A 535 4.41 -12.03 10.73
CA ALA A 535 4.12 -12.30 12.14
C ALA A 535 3.20 -13.51 12.40
N PRO A 536 2.08 -13.71 11.68
CA PRO A 536 1.18 -14.84 11.91
C PRO A 536 1.67 -16.16 11.31
N PHE A 537 2.78 -16.15 10.56
CA PHE A 537 3.27 -17.32 9.85
C PHE A 537 4.34 -18.08 10.63
N GLU A 538 4.20 -19.40 10.64
CA GLU A 538 5.16 -20.32 11.26
C GLU A 538 5.47 -21.47 10.30
N ILE A 539 6.68 -22.02 10.39
CA ILE A 539 7.14 -23.16 9.59
C ILE A 539 7.59 -24.28 10.53
N GLN A 540 7.22 -25.51 10.20
CA GLN A 540 7.62 -26.70 10.94
C GLN A 540 8.31 -27.70 10.00
N TYR A 541 9.40 -28.28 10.48
CA TYR A 541 10.05 -29.40 9.81
C TYR A 541 9.30 -30.71 10.13
N CYS A 542 8.90 -31.44 9.09
CA CYS A 542 8.17 -32.70 9.18
C CYS A 542 9.02 -33.84 8.61
N SER A 543 9.80 -34.52 9.46
CA SER A 543 10.44 -35.79 9.10
C SER A 543 9.66 -36.99 9.67
N VAL A 544 9.66 -38.09 8.93
CA VAL A 544 9.14 -39.38 9.40
C VAL A 544 10.34 -40.27 9.71
N GLU A 545 10.73 -40.33 10.98
CA GLU A 545 11.74 -41.30 11.45
C GLU A 545 11.08 -42.36 12.34
N GLY A 546 11.46 -43.63 12.16
CA GLY A 546 11.06 -44.75 13.02
C GLY A 546 9.80 -45.54 12.59
N VAL A 547 9.14 -46.19 13.56
CA VAL A 547 8.00 -47.13 13.45
C VAL A 547 6.81 -46.59 12.62
N ARG A 548 6.75 -45.26 12.45
CA ARG A 548 5.77 -44.54 11.61
C ARG A 548 5.97 -44.69 10.11
N ALA A 549 7.15 -45.14 9.66
CA ALA A 549 7.48 -45.30 8.24
C ALA A 549 6.68 -46.42 7.56
N ASP A 550 6.37 -47.52 8.26
CA ASP A 550 5.64 -48.66 7.68
C ASP A 550 4.15 -48.35 7.46
N VAL A 551 3.51 -47.69 8.43
CA VAL A 551 2.12 -47.20 8.32
C VAL A 551 2.04 -46.14 7.22
N PHE A 552 3.01 -45.22 7.20
CA PHE A 552 3.10 -44.19 6.19
C PHE A 552 3.30 -44.76 4.77
N GLY A 553 4.18 -45.76 4.60
CA GLY A 553 4.42 -46.40 3.31
C GLY A 553 3.14 -46.99 2.71
N ARG A 554 2.31 -47.64 3.54
CA ARG A 554 1.03 -48.22 3.10
C ARG A 554 -0.03 -47.17 2.77
N LEU A 555 -0.09 -46.08 3.54
CA LEU A 555 -0.97 -44.95 3.22
C LEU A 555 -0.52 -44.23 1.95
N ALA A 556 0.79 -44.13 1.74
CA ALA A 556 1.37 -43.58 0.53
C ALA A 556 1.03 -44.43 -0.70
N ASP A 557 1.07 -45.76 -0.59
CA ASP A 557 0.64 -46.65 -1.69
C ASP A 557 -0.86 -46.46 -2.02
N ALA A 558 -1.70 -46.32 -0.98
CA ALA A 558 -3.15 -46.18 -1.14
C ALA A 558 -3.60 -44.79 -1.64
N PHE A 559 -2.94 -43.70 -1.22
CA PHE A 559 -3.41 -42.33 -1.43
C PHE A 559 -2.43 -41.43 -2.20
N ALA A 560 -1.15 -41.79 -2.33
CA ALA A 560 -0.11 -41.00 -3.01
C ALA A 560 0.44 -41.70 -4.27
N SER A 561 -0.35 -42.58 -4.90
CA SER A 561 0.03 -43.35 -6.10
C SER A 561 0.35 -42.48 -7.34
N SER A 562 0.08 -41.17 -7.27
CA SER A 562 0.36 -40.17 -8.31
C SER A 562 1.79 -39.61 -8.28
N VAL A 563 2.57 -39.87 -7.22
CA VAL A 563 3.96 -39.41 -7.09
C VAL A 563 4.90 -40.44 -7.72
N VAL A 564 5.26 -40.23 -8.99
CA VAL A 564 6.06 -41.19 -9.79
C VAL A 564 7.57 -40.98 -9.63
N ASP A 565 8.01 -39.74 -9.37
CA ASP A 565 9.43 -39.36 -9.48
C ASP A 565 10.23 -39.46 -8.16
N ARG A 566 9.57 -39.73 -7.02
CA ARG A 566 10.22 -39.80 -5.69
C ARG A 566 9.42 -40.66 -4.72
N LYS A 567 10.04 -41.04 -3.59
CA LYS A 567 9.31 -41.64 -2.47
C LYS A 567 8.33 -40.61 -1.88
N PRO A 568 7.04 -40.97 -1.69
CA PRO A 568 6.07 -40.09 -1.04
C PRO A 568 6.54 -39.68 0.36
N VAL A 569 6.20 -38.47 0.82
CA VAL A 569 6.51 -37.98 2.17
C VAL A 569 5.21 -37.67 2.93
N LEU A 570 5.25 -37.58 4.28
CA LEU A 570 4.07 -37.39 5.14
C LEU A 570 3.10 -36.33 4.64
N LEU A 571 3.64 -35.18 4.22
CA LEU A 571 2.85 -34.07 3.74
C LEU A 571 2.13 -34.40 2.43
N ASP A 572 2.68 -35.25 1.56
CA ASP A 572 2.01 -35.62 0.30
C ASP A 572 0.67 -36.34 0.60
N VAL A 573 0.68 -37.28 1.55
CA VAL A 573 -0.52 -38.03 1.96
C VAL A 573 -1.52 -37.13 2.68
N VAL A 574 -1.05 -36.31 3.62
CA VAL A 574 -1.93 -35.39 4.37
C VAL A 574 -2.55 -34.34 3.46
N GLN A 575 -1.78 -33.80 2.51
CA GLN A 575 -2.28 -32.83 1.54
C GLN A 575 -3.38 -33.43 0.66
N GLU A 576 -3.20 -34.64 0.13
CA GLU A 576 -4.22 -35.30 -0.69
C GLU A 576 -5.50 -35.59 0.12
N LEU A 577 -5.38 -36.05 1.36
CA LEU A 577 -6.54 -36.29 2.24
C LEU A 577 -7.30 -35.00 2.60
N CYS A 578 -6.58 -33.93 2.94
CA CYS A 578 -7.19 -32.62 3.21
C CYS A 578 -7.81 -32.01 1.95
N GLN A 579 -7.17 -32.16 0.79
CA GLN A 579 -7.72 -31.73 -0.50
C GLN A 579 -9.00 -32.50 -0.84
N PHE A 580 -9.00 -33.81 -0.64
CA PHE A 580 -10.17 -34.65 -0.81
C PHE A 580 -11.32 -34.11 0.05
N ALA A 581 -11.08 -33.87 1.34
CA ALA A 581 -12.08 -33.32 2.25
C ALA A 581 -12.58 -31.93 1.83
N ALA A 582 -11.70 -31.07 1.30
CA ALA A 582 -12.07 -29.72 0.83
C ALA A 582 -12.91 -29.73 -0.46
N ARG A 583 -12.69 -30.71 -1.36
CA ARG A 583 -13.45 -30.87 -2.62
C ARG A 583 -14.85 -31.45 -2.41
N LEU A 584 -15.13 -32.04 -1.24
CA LEU A 584 -16.45 -32.60 -0.95
C LEU A 584 -17.56 -31.52 -1.02
N PRO A 585 -18.76 -31.88 -1.52
CA PRO A 585 -19.93 -31.01 -1.46
C PRO A 585 -20.16 -30.48 -0.05
N GLU A 586 -20.68 -29.26 0.05
CA GLU A 586 -20.94 -28.61 1.34
C GLU A 586 -21.97 -29.39 2.16
N TYR A 587 -22.92 -30.05 1.51
CA TYR A 587 -23.81 -31.04 2.12
C TYR A 587 -23.03 -32.13 2.86
N THR A 588 -22.10 -32.83 2.19
CA THR A 588 -21.30 -33.91 2.80
C THR A 588 -20.45 -33.38 3.95
N ARG A 589 -19.89 -32.18 3.81
CA ARG A 589 -19.09 -31.52 4.86
C ARG A 589 -19.91 -31.20 6.12
N LYS A 590 -21.20 -30.89 5.99
CA LYS A 590 -22.06 -30.47 7.12
C LYS A 590 -23.10 -31.52 7.53
N SER A 591 -23.25 -32.61 6.79
CA SER A 591 -24.31 -33.59 7.02
C SER A 591 -24.14 -34.31 8.36
N ARG A 592 -25.27 -34.57 9.03
CA ARG A 592 -25.33 -35.40 10.25
C ARG A 592 -25.76 -36.84 9.95
N SER A 593 -26.06 -37.17 8.69
CA SER A 593 -26.58 -38.48 8.27
C SER A 593 -25.49 -39.53 8.00
N LEU A 594 -24.22 -39.18 8.18
CA LEU A 594 -23.08 -40.08 7.97
C LEU A 594 -22.91 -41.02 9.15
N ALA A 595 -22.31 -42.19 8.92
CA ALA A 595 -21.96 -43.11 10.00
C ALA A 595 -21.06 -42.42 11.06
N PRO A 596 -21.14 -42.80 12.34
CA PRO A 596 -20.38 -42.14 13.41
C PRO A 596 -18.87 -42.08 13.15
N MET A 597 -18.30 -43.17 12.62
CA MET A 597 -16.88 -43.26 12.23
C MET A 597 -16.56 -42.29 11.07
N THR A 598 -17.32 -42.37 9.97
CA THR A 598 -17.17 -41.49 8.78
C THR A 598 -17.26 -40.01 9.17
N ARG A 599 -18.16 -39.68 10.10
CA ARG A 599 -18.33 -38.33 10.63
C ARG A 599 -17.10 -37.87 11.40
N ALA A 600 -16.55 -38.71 12.28
CA ALA A 600 -15.34 -38.41 13.04
C ALA A 600 -14.12 -38.22 12.12
N VAL A 601 -13.98 -39.07 11.08
CA VAL A 601 -12.90 -38.94 10.08
C VAL A 601 -13.01 -37.62 9.32
N ARG A 602 -14.21 -37.27 8.84
CA ARG A 602 -14.46 -35.98 8.18
C ARG A 602 -14.13 -34.79 9.09
N ASP A 603 -14.59 -34.83 10.35
CA ASP A 603 -14.33 -33.76 11.30
C ASP A 603 -12.82 -33.62 11.53
N ALA A 604 -12.10 -34.72 11.73
CA ALA A 604 -10.63 -34.71 11.85
C ALA A 604 -9.93 -34.15 10.61
N LEU A 605 -10.34 -34.51 9.39
CA LEU A 605 -9.77 -33.99 8.14
C LEU A 605 -10.06 -32.49 7.92
N THR A 606 -11.20 -31.99 8.41
CA THR A 606 -11.61 -30.59 8.21
C THR A 606 -11.08 -29.64 9.27
N THR A 607 -10.83 -30.14 10.50
CA THR A 607 -10.26 -29.35 11.60
C THR A 607 -8.78 -29.58 11.81
N ALA A 608 -8.10 -30.27 10.88
CA ALA A 608 -6.71 -30.65 11.01
C ALA A 608 -5.80 -29.45 11.26
N THR A 609 -5.23 -29.37 12.46
CA THR A 609 -4.27 -28.31 12.83
C THR A 609 -2.82 -28.74 12.68
N GLU A 610 -2.51 -30.03 12.67
CA GLU A 610 -1.14 -30.56 12.59
C GLU A 610 -1.06 -31.85 11.77
N PRO A 611 -0.20 -31.95 10.73
CA PRO A 611 -0.14 -33.11 9.84
C PRO A 611 0.23 -34.44 10.52
N SER A 612 1.23 -34.43 11.40
CA SER A 612 1.67 -35.64 12.11
C SER A 612 0.61 -36.12 13.10
N THR A 613 0.05 -35.19 13.88
CA THR A 613 -1.01 -35.44 14.83
C THR A 613 -2.28 -35.97 14.13
N LEU A 614 -2.63 -35.41 12.98
CA LEU A 614 -3.76 -35.88 12.17
C LEU A 614 -3.60 -37.36 11.81
N LEU A 615 -2.46 -37.74 11.23
CA LEU A 615 -2.26 -39.06 10.65
C LEU A 615 -2.03 -40.15 11.69
N PHE A 616 -1.30 -39.84 12.78
CA PHE A 616 -0.91 -40.85 13.78
C PHE A 616 -1.78 -40.86 15.05
N ARG A 617 -2.58 -39.81 15.29
CA ARG A 617 -3.40 -39.71 16.50
C ARG A 617 -4.88 -39.51 16.20
N ASP A 618 -5.22 -38.48 15.43
CA ASP A 618 -6.61 -38.05 15.30
C ASP A 618 -7.40 -38.96 14.33
N LEU A 619 -6.81 -39.36 13.20
CA LEU A 619 -7.43 -40.32 12.27
C LEU A 619 -7.55 -41.73 12.87
N PRO A 620 -6.52 -42.32 13.53
CA PRO A 620 -6.68 -43.62 14.19
C PRO A 620 -7.78 -43.60 15.25
N LYS A 621 -7.82 -42.55 16.08
CA LYS A 621 -8.91 -42.37 17.07
C LYS A 621 -10.28 -42.22 16.41
N ALA A 622 -10.38 -41.52 15.29
CA ALA A 622 -11.62 -41.38 14.54
C ALA A 622 -12.12 -42.72 13.96
N CYS A 623 -11.20 -43.60 13.57
CA CYS A 623 -11.50 -44.97 13.14
C CYS A 623 -11.74 -45.96 14.31
N GLY A 624 -11.68 -45.51 15.57
CA GLY A 624 -11.87 -46.36 16.75
C GLY A 624 -10.63 -47.17 17.17
N LEU A 625 -9.46 -46.84 16.64
CA LEU A 625 -8.17 -47.47 16.97
C LEU A 625 -7.38 -46.61 17.98
N GLN A 626 -6.39 -47.23 18.64
CA GLN A 626 -5.45 -46.47 19.47
C GLN A 626 -4.50 -45.64 18.61
N ALA A 627 -4.00 -44.54 19.17
CA ALA A 627 -3.02 -43.71 18.50
C ALA A 627 -1.69 -44.45 18.34
N PHE A 628 -0.97 -44.16 17.26
CA PHE A 628 0.36 -44.71 17.00
C PHE A 628 1.42 -43.83 17.68
N ASP A 629 1.85 -44.25 18.87
CA ASP A 629 2.91 -43.58 19.64
C ASP A 629 4.30 -43.78 19.02
N MET A 630 5.22 -42.84 19.33
CA MET A 630 6.60 -42.81 18.79
C MET A 630 7.45 -44.01 19.23
N ASP A 631 7.16 -44.59 20.39
CA ASP A 631 8.04 -45.58 21.05
C ASP A 631 7.48 -47.02 21.08
N SER A 632 6.28 -47.26 20.53
CA SER A 632 5.64 -48.58 20.56
C SER A 632 5.60 -49.22 19.18
N THR A 633 6.15 -50.44 19.05
CA THR A 633 6.01 -51.27 17.85
C THR A 633 4.53 -51.54 17.59
N SER A 634 3.96 -50.84 16.61
CA SER A 634 2.56 -51.01 16.25
C SER A 634 2.42 -52.32 15.46
N PRO A 635 1.51 -53.24 15.84
CA PRO A 635 1.33 -54.48 15.11
C PRO A 635 0.89 -54.20 13.67
N VAL A 636 1.50 -54.89 12.70
CA VAL A 636 1.23 -54.73 11.26
C VAL A 636 -0.26 -54.84 10.93
N GLU A 637 -0.97 -55.72 11.63
CA GLU A 637 -2.43 -55.91 11.51
C GLU A 637 -3.22 -54.65 11.86
N ALA A 638 -2.79 -53.85 12.84
CA ALA A 638 -3.47 -52.62 13.21
C ALA A 638 -3.30 -51.51 12.15
N ALA A 639 -2.17 -51.50 11.45
CA ALA A 639 -1.93 -50.59 10.34
C ALA A 639 -2.79 -50.95 9.12
N GLU A 640 -2.91 -52.24 8.79
CA GLU A 640 -3.79 -52.73 7.72
C GLU A 640 -5.26 -52.45 8.01
N ALA A 641 -5.71 -52.73 9.24
CA ALA A 641 -7.06 -52.41 9.69
C ALA A 641 -7.34 -50.90 9.61
N PHE A 642 -6.37 -50.06 10.00
CA PHE A 642 -6.50 -48.61 9.89
C PHE A 642 -6.70 -48.15 8.44
N VAL A 643 -5.86 -48.61 7.51
CA VAL A 643 -5.96 -48.25 6.08
C VAL A 643 -7.29 -48.74 5.49
N GLY A 644 -7.74 -49.94 5.86
CA GLY A 644 -9.03 -50.50 5.43
C GLY A 644 -10.21 -49.64 5.90
N LEU A 645 -10.27 -49.32 7.19
CA LEU A 645 -11.34 -48.51 7.78
C LEU A 645 -11.34 -47.07 7.25
N LEU A 646 -10.15 -46.49 7.01
CA LEU A 646 -10.02 -45.15 6.43
C LEU A 646 -10.53 -45.12 4.99
N ASN A 647 -10.20 -46.14 4.18
CA ASN A 647 -10.74 -46.27 2.83
C ASN A 647 -12.27 -46.44 2.81
N GLU A 648 -12.81 -47.21 3.74
CA GLU A 648 -14.26 -47.37 3.90
C GLU A 648 -14.94 -46.03 4.22
N ALA A 649 -14.39 -45.26 5.18
CA ALA A 649 -14.89 -43.93 5.51
C ALA A 649 -14.79 -42.95 4.31
N ILE A 650 -13.70 -42.98 3.55
CA ILE A 650 -13.50 -42.12 2.39
C ILE A 650 -14.50 -42.49 1.27
N ASN A 651 -14.70 -43.78 1.00
CA ASN A 651 -15.71 -44.24 0.04
C ASN A 651 -17.14 -43.86 0.46
N ASP A 652 -17.45 -43.92 1.75
CA ASP A 652 -18.75 -43.47 2.26
C ASP A 652 -18.91 -41.94 2.11
N LEU A 653 -17.85 -41.16 2.31
CA LEU A 653 -17.86 -39.71 2.02
C LEU A 653 -18.09 -39.42 0.53
N GLN A 654 -17.42 -40.15 -0.37
CA GLN A 654 -17.58 -40.00 -1.82
C GLN A 654 -19.00 -40.33 -2.28
N THR A 655 -19.55 -41.44 -1.79
CA THR A 655 -20.88 -41.93 -2.20
C THR A 655 -22.04 -41.20 -1.51
N SER A 656 -21.79 -40.49 -0.40
CA SER A 656 -22.81 -39.79 0.39
C SER A 656 -23.69 -38.83 -0.42
N TYR A 657 -23.11 -38.14 -1.42
CA TYR A 657 -23.84 -37.21 -2.27
C TYR A 657 -24.72 -37.94 -3.29
N GLY A 658 -24.22 -39.01 -3.91
CA GLY A 658 -25.02 -39.87 -4.78
C GLY A 658 -26.23 -40.47 -4.04
N LYS A 659 -26.01 -40.98 -2.82
CA LYS A 659 -27.08 -41.47 -1.94
C LYS A 659 -28.12 -40.40 -1.59
N LEU A 660 -27.73 -39.12 -1.50
CA LEU A 660 -28.69 -38.02 -1.31
C LEU A 660 -29.56 -37.83 -2.56
N LEU A 661 -28.97 -37.86 -3.75
CA LEU A 661 -29.72 -37.71 -5.00
C LEU A 661 -30.70 -38.86 -5.20
N GLU A 662 -30.31 -40.10 -4.89
CA GLU A 662 -31.21 -41.26 -4.90
C GLU A 662 -32.41 -41.03 -3.96
N ARG A 663 -32.17 -40.62 -2.71
CA ARG A 663 -33.26 -40.31 -1.76
C ARG A 663 -34.18 -39.18 -2.23
N ILE A 664 -33.65 -38.18 -2.94
CA ILE A 664 -34.45 -37.11 -3.55
C ILE A 664 -35.37 -37.69 -4.62
N VAL A 665 -34.85 -38.58 -5.48
CA VAL A 665 -35.65 -39.26 -6.52
C VAL A 665 -36.75 -40.12 -5.87
N ASP A 666 -36.42 -40.89 -4.84
CA ASP A 666 -37.37 -41.75 -4.13
C ASP A 666 -38.50 -40.92 -3.50
N ARG A 667 -38.15 -39.83 -2.80
CA ARG A 667 -39.12 -38.89 -2.20
C ARG A 667 -40.06 -38.27 -3.24
N VAL A 668 -39.54 -37.98 -4.43
CA VAL A 668 -40.35 -37.45 -5.53
C VAL A 668 -41.27 -38.54 -6.08
N GLY A 669 -40.78 -39.77 -6.24
CA GLY A 669 -41.58 -40.92 -6.63
C GLY A 669 -42.75 -41.17 -5.68
N GLU A 670 -42.46 -41.27 -4.38
CA GLU A 670 -43.44 -41.44 -3.30
C GLU A 670 -44.50 -40.32 -3.32
N ALA A 671 -44.06 -39.05 -3.36
CA ALA A 671 -44.96 -37.91 -3.37
C ALA A 671 -45.89 -37.90 -4.61
N CYS A 672 -45.41 -38.40 -5.75
CA CYS A 672 -46.17 -38.49 -7.00
C CYS A 672 -47.04 -39.75 -7.12
N GLY A 673 -47.00 -40.66 -6.13
CA GLY A 673 -47.83 -41.86 -6.04
C GLY A 673 -47.28 -43.11 -6.70
N PHE A 674 -45.95 -43.22 -6.88
CA PHE A 674 -45.31 -44.46 -7.30
C PHE A 674 -45.00 -45.36 -6.10
N GLU A 675 -45.08 -46.68 -6.28
CA GLU A 675 -44.59 -47.64 -5.28
C GLU A 675 -43.06 -47.64 -5.23
N VAL A 676 -42.51 -47.96 -4.06
CA VAL A 676 -41.06 -47.95 -3.80
C VAL A 676 -40.36 -48.94 -4.75
N GLY A 677 -39.48 -48.42 -5.62
CA GLY A 677 -38.70 -49.21 -6.57
C GLY A 677 -39.26 -49.27 -8.00
N GLU A 678 -40.47 -48.75 -8.26
CA GLU A 678 -41.10 -48.75 -9.59
C GLU A 678 -41.10 -47.35 -10.25
N PHE A 679 -40.20 -46.46 -9.83
CA PHE A 679 -40.16 -45.08 -10.34
C PHE A 679 -39.89 -45.03 -11.85
N ASN A 680 -40.90 -44.63 -12.63
CA ASN A 680 -40.80 -44.43 -14.06
C ASN A 680 -40.85 -42.94 -14.43
N ARG A 681 -39.67 -42.37 -14.76
CA ARG A 681 -39.55 -40.97 -15.16
C ARG A 681 -40.33 -40.60 -16.42
N ALA A 682 -40.43 -41.52 -17.39
CA ALA A 682 -41.18 -41.24 -18.63
C ALA A 682 -42.68 -41.12 -18.36
N GLU A 683 -43.20 -41.94 -17.44
CA GLU A 683 -44.59 -41.85 -17.01
C GLU A 683 -44.87 -40.55 -16.26
N LEU A 684 -44.01 -40.17 -15.31
CA LEU A 684 -44.14 -38.90 -14.59
C LEU A 684 -44.03 -37.69 -15.54
N ALA A 685 -43.15 -37.74 -16.55
CA ALA A 685 -43.03 -36.69 -17.56
C ALA A 685 -44.30 -36.56 -18.41
N ASN A 686 -44.94 -37.68 -18.78
CA ASN A 686 -46.22 -37.68 -19.51
C ASN A 686 -47.37 -37.11 -18.67
N ARG A 687 -47.44 -37.49 -17.38
CA ARG A 687 -48.38 -36.89 -16.42
C ARG A 687 -48.15 -35.38 -16.29
N ALA A 688 -46.90 -34.97 -16.15
CA ALA A 688 -46.54 -33.56 -16.01
C ALA A 688 -46.81 -32.74 -17.28
N ALA A 689 -46.67 -33.32 -18.47
CA ALA A 689 -47.01 -32.66 -19.73
C ALA A 689 -48.51 -32.28 -19.79
N ARG A 690 -49.40 -33.18 -19.38
CA ARG A 690 -50.86 -32.94 -19.34
C ARG A 690 -51.23 -31.85 -18.33
N VAL A 691 -50.63 -31.89 -17.14
CA VAL A 691 -50.86 -30.91 -16.07
C VAL A 691 -50.32 -29.53 -16.47
N SER A 692 -49.17 -29.45 -17.15
CA SER A 692 -48.53 -28.18 -17.53
C SER A 692 -49.37 -27.30 -18.47
N LEU A 693 -50.32 -27.88 -19.20
CA LEU A 693 -51.24 -27.18 -20.11
C LEU A 693 -52.41 -26.51 -19.36
N HIS A 694 -52.80 -27.06 -18.21
CA HIS A 694 -54.01 -26.66 -17.47
C HIS A 694 -53.70 -25.83 -16.21
N VAL A 695 -52.47 -25.89 -15.69
CA VAL A 695 -52.06 -25.15 -14.48
C VAL A 695 -51.96 -23.65 -14.76
N ARG A 696 -52.72 -22.86 -13.98
CA ARG A 696 -52.62 -21.39 -13.95
C ARG A 696 -51.61 -20.86 -12.92
N GLU A 697 -51.34 -21.63 -11.86
CA GLU A 697 -50.39 -21.23 -10.81
C GLU A 697 -48.93 -21.30 -11.32
N PRO A 698 -48.17 -20.19 -11.32
CA PRO A 698 -46.82 -20.15 -11.89
C PRO A 698 -45.84 -21.15 -11.27
N ARG A 699 -45.90 -21.36 -9.95
CA ARG A 699 -44.99 -22.26 -9.22
C ARG A 699 -45.24 -23.73 -9.58
N LEU A 700 -46.50 -24.14 -9.63
CA LEU A 700 -46.89 -25.50 -10.04
C LEU A 700 -46.64 -25.74 -11.53
N ARG A 701 -46.81 -24.73 -12.38
CA ARG A 701 -46.49 -24.83 -13.81
C ARG A 701 -44.98 -25.01 -14.03
N ALA A 702 -44.17 -24.26 -13.31
CA ALA A 702 -42.71 -24.41 -13.34
C ALA A 702 -42.27 -25.79 -12.80
N PHE A 703 -42.92 -26.29 -11.76
CA PHE A 703 -42.70 -27.64 -11.24
C PHE A 703 -42.99 -28.71 -12.31
N ALA A 704 -44.18 -28.67 -12.95
CA ALA A 704 -44.55 -29.61 -14.01
C ALA A 704 -43.60 -29.55 -15.22
N LEU A 705 -43.12 -28.36 -15.59
CA LEU A 705 -42.14 -28.19 -16.67
C LEU A 705 -40.79 -28.84 -16.34
N ARG A 706 -40.32 -28.76 -15.08
CA ARG A 706 -39.08 -29.41 -14.62
C ARG A 706 -39.22 -30.92 -14.50
N LEU A 707 -40.39 -31.43 -14.11
CA LEU A 707 -40.67 -32.86 -14.14
C LEU A 707 -40.62 -33.46 -15.55
N ARG A 708 -40.97 -32.66 -16.58
CA ARG A 708 -41.00 -33.09 -17.98
C ARG A 708 -39.63 -33.21 -18.63
N ASP A 709 -38.61 -32.50 -18.14
CA ASP A 709 -37.35 -32.27 -18.86
C ASP A 709 -36.68 -33.60 -19.30
N PRO A 710 -36.67 -33.93 -20.61
CA PRO A 710 -36.18 -35.21 -21.10
C PRO A 710 -34.66 -35.22 -21.36
N GLY A 711 -33.99 -34.05 -21.29
CA GLY A 711 -32.59 -33.91 -21.69
C GLY A 711 -31.56 -34.15 -20.59
N LEU A 712 -31.99 -34.25 -19.33
CA LEU A 712 -31.10 -34.37 -18.16
C LEU A 712 -30.91 -35.83 -17.74
N SER A 713 -29.69 -36.20 -17.28
CA SER A 713 -29.49 -37.46 -16.55
C SER A 713 -30.32 -37.48 -15.26
N ASN A 714 -30.54 -38.65 -14.65
CA ASN A 714 -31.35 -38.75 -13.42
C ASN A 714 -30.78 -37.90 -12.28
N ASP A 715 -29.45 -37.86 -12.12
CA ASP A 715 -28.77 -37.06 -11.11
C ASP A 715 -28.93 -35.55 -11.36
N ALA A 716 -28.70 -35.10 -12.60
CA ALA A 716 -28.84 -33.69 -12.96
C ALA A 716 -30.31 -33.23 -12.88
N TRP A 717 -31.24 -34.14 -13.16
CA TRP A 717 -32.68 -33.90 -13.00
C TRP A 717 -33.06 -33.77 -11.52
N ALA A 718 -32.58 -34.68 -10.67
CA ALA A 718 -32.80 -34.60 -9.22
C ALA A 718 -32.23 -33.29 -8.64
N GLU A 719 -31.03 -32.90 -9.07
CA GLU A 719 -30.44 -31.61 -8.68
C GLU A 719 -31.27 -30.41 -9.11
N ALA A 720 -31.73 -30.37 -10.37
CA ALA A 720 -32.52 -29.27 -10.91
C ALA A 720 -33.90 -29.14 -10.22
N LEU A 721 -34.51 -30.28 -9.88
CA LEU A 721 -35.79 -30.35 -9.19
C LEU A 721 -35.64 -29.94 -7.72
N ALA A 722 -34.68 -30.49 -7.01
CA ALA A 722 -34.41 -30.18 -5.62
C ALA A 722 -33.98 -28.70 -5.43
N SER A 723 -33.20 -28.17 -6.38
CA SER A 723 -32.85 -26.75 -6.45
C SER A 723 -34.07 -25.85 -6.63
N PHE A 724 -35.09 -26.30 -7.36
CA PHE A 724 -36.33 -25.54 -7.54
C PHE A 724 -37.11 -25.43 -6.24
N VAL A 725 -37.28 -26.57 -5.56
CA VAL A 725 -38.18 -26.72 -4.41
C VAL A 725 -37.64 -25.99 -3.19
N VAL A 726 -36.33 -26.11 -2.93
CA VAL A 726 -35.67 -25.49 -1.75
C VAL A 726 -34.98 -24.16 -2.10
N ALA A 727 -34.98 -23.76 -3.37
CA ALA A 727 -34.25 -22.59 -3.88
C ALA A 727 -32.73 -22.61 -3.59
N ARG A 728 -32.15 -23.81 -3.39
CA ARG A 728 -30.74 -24.04 -3.11
C ARG A 728 -30.30 -25.39 -3.71
N PRO A 729 -29.14 -25.46 -4.39
CA PRO A 729 -28.66 -26.72 -4.95
C PRO A 729 -28.36 -27.76 -3.87
N PRO A 730 -28.67 -29.06 -4.09
CA PRO A 730 -28.40 -30.14 -3.14
C PRO A 730 -26.96 -30.19 -2.63
N ALA A 731 -25.99 -29.88 -3.50
CA ALA A 731 -24.58 -29.80 -3.12
C ALA A 731 -24.29 -28.81 -1.97
N LYS A 732 -25.17 -27.83 -1.74
CA LYS A 732 -25.06 -26.78 -0.69
C LYS A 732 -26.09 -26.92 0.43
N TRP A 733 -26.81 -28.03 0.51
CA TRP A 733 -27.84 -28.23 1.53
C TRP A 733 -27.27 -28.26 2.95
N MET A 734 -27.97 -27.61 3.86
CA MET A 734 -27.66 -27.56 5.29
C MET A 734 -28.47 -28.63 6.05
N PRO A 735 -28.07 -28.99 7.29
CA PRO A 735 -28.88 -29.87 8.13
C PRO A 735 -30.30 -29.30 8.31
N GLY A 736 -31.30 -30.01 7.78
CA GLY A 736 -32.72 -29.59 7.78
C GLY A 736 -33.30 -29.28 6.40
N ASP A 737 -32.47 -28.95 5.40
CA ASP A 737 -32.93 -28.66 4.04
C ASP A 737 -33.55 -29.90 3.36
N GLU A 738 -33.06 -31.11 3.68
CA GLU A 738 -33.63 -32.39 3.20
C GLU A 738 -35.04 -32.65 3.76
N ALA A 739 -35.28 -32.35 5.04
CA ALA A 739 -36.62 -32.47 5.64
C ALA A 739 -37.59 -31.47 5.02
N ARG A 740 -37.14 -30.22 4.85
CA ARG A 740 -37.90 -29.16 4.18
C ARG A 740 -38.22 -29.51 2.72
N PHE A 741 -37.29 -30.13 2.00
CA PHE A 741 -37.56 -30.66 0.65
C PHE A 741 -38.71 -31.67 0.68
N GLY A 742 -38.70 -32.60 1.64
CA GLY A 742 -39.75 -33.60 1.82
C GLY A 742 -41.15 -32.99 2.07
N GLU A 743 -41.23 -31.93 2.86
CA GLU A 743 -42.51 -31.24 3.13
C GLU A 743 -43.02 -30.48 1.89
N GLU A 744 -42.14 -29.71 1.25
CA GLU A 744 -42.50 -28.88 0.09
C GLU A 744 -42.81 -29.72 -1.15
N ILE A 745 -42.09 -30.84 -1.36
CA ILE A 745 -42.40 -31.77 -2.47
C ILE A 745 -43.74 -32.46 -2.25
N GLY A 746 -44.08 -32.84 -1.01
CA GLY A 746 -45.38 -33.40 -0.66
C GLY A 746 -46.52 -32.43 -0.98
N ALA A 747 -46.39 -31.17 -0.54
CA ALA A 747 -47.38 -30.13 -0.82
C ALA A 747 -47.56 -29.86 -2.34
N LEU A 748 -46.43 -29.78 -3.08
CA LEU A 748 -46.47 -29.60 -4.54
C LEU A 748 -47.08 -30.80 -5.26
N ALA A 749 -46.79 -32.03 -4.82
CA ALA A 749 -47.32 -33.24 -5.41
C ALA A 749 -48.82 -33.43 -5.11
N GLU A 750 -49.32 -33.00 -3.95
CA GLU A 750 -50.76 -32.92 -3.68
C GLU A 750 -51.47 -31.94 -4.61
N LEU A 751 -50.91 -30.73 -4.79
CA LEU A 751 -51.45 -29.75 -5.74
C LEU A 751 -51.41 -30.28 -7.17
N PHE A 752 -50.32 -30.96 -7.54
CA PHE A 752 -50.18 -31.63 -8.83
C PHE A 752 -51.29 -32.66 -9.05
N ARG A 753 -51.53 -33.57 -8.10
CA ARG A 753 -52.62 -34.56 -8.17
C ARG A 753 -54.00 -33.91 -8.25
N LYS A 754 -54.24 -32.82 -7.50
CA LYS A 754 -55.51 -32.07 -7.53
C LYS A 754 -55.78 -31.48 -8.93
N VAL A 755 -54.76 -30.95 -9.60
CA VAL A 755 -54.90 -30.42 -10.96
C VAL A 755 -54.94 -31.52 -12.01
N GLU A 756 -54.20 -32.62 -11.81
CA GLU A 756 -54.25 -33.80 -12.68
C GLU A 756 -55.66 -34.40 -12.73
N ALA A 757 -56.32 -34.53 -11.57
CA ALA A 757 -57.71 -34.98 -11.48
C ALA A 757 -58.69 -34.00 -12.16
N ALA A 758 -58.49 -32.69 -11.99
CA ALA A 758 -59.34 -31.67 -12.61
C ALA A 758 -59.17 -31.60 -14.15
N ALA A 759 -57.99 -31.95 -14.67
CA ALA A 759 -57.72 -31.95 -16.10
C ALA A 759 -58.27 -33.19 -16.83
N PHE A 760 -58.53 -34.29 -16.12
CA PHE A 760 -59.01 -35.54 -16.72
C PHE A 760 -60.45 -35.43 -17.27
N ASP A 761 -61.28 -34.53 -16.73
CA ASP A 761 -62.65 -34.26 -17.22
C ASP A 761 -62.71 -33.33 -18.44
N SER A 762 -61.61 -32.68 -18.83
CA SER A 762 -61.59 -31.73 -19.96
C SER A 762 -61.24 -32.34 -21.32
N ALA A 763 -61.20 -33.67 -21.45
CA ALA A 763 -60.77 -34.35 -22.67
C ALA A 763 -61.83 -34.42 -23.78
N GLU A 764 -63.10 -34.05 -23.52
CA GLU A 764 -64.10 -33.82 -24.58
C GLU A 764 -64.38 -32.32 -24.77
N PRO A 765 -64.11 -31.73 -25.96
CA PRO A 765 -64.43 -30.34 -26.23
C PRO A 765 -65.94 -30.22 -26.50
N GLY A 766 -66.73 -29.96 -25.45
CA GLY A 766 -68.16 -29.72 -25.61
C GLY A 766 -68.99 -29.34 -24.38
N SER A 767 -68.58 -29.63 -23.16
CA SER A 767 -69.43 -29.46 -21.96
C SER A 767 -68.77 -28.64 -20.85
N ALA A 768 -68.36 -27.41 -21.16
CA ALA A 768 -68.02 -26.43 -20.14
C ALA A 768 -69.29 -25.79 -19.56
N HIS A 769 -70.13 -26.57 -18.88
CA HIS A 769 -71.21 -26.03 -18.05
C HIS A 769 -71.22 -26.68 -16.66
N GLU A 770 -70.79 -25.88 -15.68
CA GLU A 770 -71.01 -25.95 -14.24
C GLU A 770 -70.93 -27.34 -13.57
N ALA A 771 -69.69 -27.82 -13.40
CA ALA A 771 -69.38 -28.82 -12.39
C ALA A 771 -68.93 -28.14 -11.09
N VAL A 772 -69.59 -28.44 -9.97
CA VAL A 772 -69.25 -27.94 -8.64
C VAL A 772 -68.61 -29.06 -7.84
N ARG A 773 -67.36 -28.86 -7.41
CA ARG A 773 -66.66 -29.78 -6.51
C ARG A 773 -67.08 -29.51 -5.07
N VAL A 774 -67.65 -30.52 -4.41
CA VAL A 774 -67.97 -30.48 -2.98
C VAL A 774 -66.89 -31.26 -2.23
N ASN A 775 -66.24 -30.60 -1.27
CA ASN A 775 -65.30 -31.24 -0.36
C ASN A 775 -65.86 -31.15 1.06
N LEU A 776 -66.06 -32.29 1.70
CA LEU A 776 -66.56 -32.41 3.05
C LEU A 776 -65.50 -33.10 3.91
N THR A 777 -64.94 -32.33 4.84
CA THR A 777 -63.96 -32.80 5.81
C THR A 777 -64.66 -33.03 7.15
N ARG A 778 -64.62 -34.27 7.64
CA ARG A 778 -65.16 -34.63 8.96
C ARG A 778 -64.09 -34.40 10.04
N ALA A 779 -64.51 -34.22 11.30
CA ALA A 779 -63.60 -33.93 12.42
C ALA A 779 -62.60 -35.07 12.73
N ASP A 780 -62.80 -36.26 12.16
CA ASP A 780 -61.89 -37.41 12.20
C ASP A 780 -60.78 -37.34 11.12
N GLY A 781 -60.76 -36.30 10.29
CA GLY A 781 -59.77 -36.08 9.24
C GLY A 781 -60.06 -36.80 7.92
N ARG A 782 -61.24 -37.42 7.76
CA ARG A 782 -61.65 -38.01 6.48
C ARG A 782 -62.20 -36.95 5.54
N ASP A 783 -61.64 -36.88 4.34
CA ASP A 783 -62.07 -36.00 3.25
C ASP A 783 -62.91 -36.80 2.23
N LEU A 784 -64.17 -36.42 2.08
CA LEU A 784 -65.05 -36.93 1.04
C LEU A 784 -65.12 -35.90 -0.09
N VAL A 785 -64.69 -36.30 -1.28
CA VAL A 785 -64.64 -35.45 -2.47
C VAL A 785 -65.51 -36.04 -3.55
N GLU A 786 -66.56 -35.33 -3.95
CA GLU A 786 -67.37 -35.67 -5.12
C GLU A 786 -67.51 -34.46 -6.06
N ILE A 787 -67.52 -34.73 -7.36
CA ILE A 787 -67.72 -33.75 -8.41
C ILE A 787 -69.16 -33.93 -8.89
N VAL A 788 -70.00 -32.92 -8.66
CA VAL A 788 -71.40 -32.93 -9.10
C VAL A 788 -71.50 -32.05 -10.34
N SER A 789 -71.93 -32.62 -11.46
CA SER A 789 -72.30 -31.87 -12.65
C SER A 789 -73.78 -31.52 -12.61
N GLU A 790 -74.14 -30.30 -12.99
CA GLU A 790 -75.55 -29.95 -13.23
C GLU A 790 -76.06 -30.71 -14.46
N GLN A 791 -76.61 -31.90 -14.24
CA GLN A 791 -77.47 -32.53 -15.23
C GLN A 791 -78.87 -31.94 -15.07
N GLY A 792 -79.43 -31.40 -16.16
CA GLY A 792 -80.71 -30.66 -16.22
C GLY A 792 -81.98 -31.43 -15.79
N ALA A 793 -81.85 -32.54 -15.07
CA ALA A 793 -82.96 -33.29 -14.47
C ALA A 793 -83.58 -32.61 -13.24
N PHE A 794 -82.96 -31.56 -12.69
CA PHE A 794 -83.42 -30.92 -11.44
C PHE A 794 -84.50 -29.84 -11.63
N GLU A 795 -84.85 -29.44 -12.86
CA GLU A 795 -85.81 -28.34 -13.09
C GLU A 795 -87.24 -28.64 -12.62
N GLU A 796 -87.70 -29.90 -12.71
CA GLU A 796 -89.08 -30.26 -12.32
C GLU A 796 -89.29 -30.32 -10.79
N GLN A 797 -88.26 -30.65 -10.00
CA GLN A 797 -88.35 -30.81 -8.54
C GLN A 797 -87.84 -29.59 -7.75
N HIS A 798 -87.16 -28.66 -8.42
CA HIS A 798 -86.64 -27.42 -7.85
C HIS A 798 -87.67 -26.58 -7.06
N PRO A 799 -88.94 -26.38 -7.49
CA PRO A 799 -89.91 -25.60 -6.71
C PRO A 799 -90.32 -26.27 -5.39
N VAL A 800 -90.36 -27.61 -5.34
CA VAL A 800 -90.72 -28.38 -4.12
C VAL A 800 -89.60 -28.31 -3.09
N ALA A 801 -88.35 -28.53 -3.52
CA ALA A 801 -87.18 -28.41 -2.66
C ALA A 801 -87.02 -26.98 -2.10
N LYS A 802 -87.28 -25.97 -2.93
CA LYS A 802 -87.19 -24.55 -2.52
C LYS A 802 -88.29 -24.16 -1.53
N ALA A 803 -89.49 -24.75 -1.63
CA ALA A 803 -90.57 -24.53 -0.67
C ALA A 803 -90.23 -25.10 0.72
N LEU A 804 -89.65 -26.30 0.78
CA LEU A 804 -89.17 -26.93 2.02
C LEU A 804 -88.03 -26.14 2.67
N LEU A 805 -87.05 -25.70 1.88
CA LEU A 805 -85.92 -24.90 2.38
C LEU A 805 -86.36 -23.51 2.88
N ASN A 806 -87.41 -22.92 2.32
CA ASN A 806 -87.90 -21.60 2.74
C ASN A 806 -88.61 -21.60 4.10
N GLN A 807 -89.04 -22.75 4.62
CA GLN A 807 -89.62 -22.87 5.96
C GLN A 807 -88.57 -22.89 7.09
N LEU A 808 -87.29 -23.09 6.75
CA LEU A 808 -86.19 -23.19 7.70
C LEU A 808 -85.39 -21.88 7.79
N GLY A 809 -84.78 -21.60 8.94
CA GLY A 809 -83.80 -20.52 9.10
C GLY A 809 -82.52 -20.79 8.32
N ARG A 810 -81.73 -19.76 7.97
CA ARG A 810 -80.50 -19.92 7.15
C ARG A 810 -79.51 -20.94 7.74
N LYS A 811 -79.35 -21.00 9.06
CA LYS A 811 -78.46 -21.97 9.72
C LYS A 811 -79.00 -23.39 9.62
N GLU A 812 -80.31 -23.57 9.80
CA GLU A 812 -80.98 -24.88 9.73
C GLU A 812 -80.96 -25.43 8.30
N ARG A 813 -81.09 -24.57 7.28
CA ARG A 813 -80.95 -24.97 5.87
C ARG A 813 -79.57 -25.52 5.57
N ILE A 814 -78.52 -24.83 6.02
CA ILE A 814 -77.14 -25.25 5.80
C ILE A 814 -76.92 -26.59 6.50
N GLN A 815 -77.35 -26.72 7.76
CA GLN A 815 -77.22 -27.95 8.51
C GLN A 815 -77.96 -29.13 7.86
N PHE A 816 -79.19 -28.91 7.40
CA PHE A 816 -80.00 -29.92 6.70
C PHE A 816 -79.35 -30.38 5.39
N LEU A 817 -78.86 -29.44 4.57
CA LEU A 817 -78.15 -29.76 3.32
C LEU A 817 -76.84 -30.50 3.58
N THR A 818 -76.09 -30.10 4.62
CA THR A 818 -74.85 -30.78 5.01
C THR A 818 -75.12 -32.21 5.49
N THR A 819 -76.15 -32.45 6.30
CA THR A 819 -76.52 -33.81 6.75
C THR A 819 -76.92 -34.71 5.59
N LEU A 820 -77.78 -34.24 4.68
CA LEU A 820 -78.18 -35.00 3.49
C LEU A 820 -77.00 -35.31 2.57
N LEU A 821 -76.10 -34.35 2.36
CA LEU A 821 -74.88 -34.57 1.58
C LEU A 821 -73.97 -35.62 2.22
N PHE A 822 -73.86 -35.65 3.55
CA PHE A 822 -73.09 -36.68 4.24
C PHE A 822 -73.72 -38.06 4.13
N GLU A 823 -75.04 -38.20 4.28
CA GLU A 823 -75.73 -39.49 4.16
C GLU A 823 -75.57 -40.09 2.76
N GLU A 824 -75.78 -39.31 1.70
CA GLU A 824 -75.63 -39.78 0.30
C GLU A 824 -74.18 -40.11 -0.08
N LEU A 825 -73.20 -39.39 0.50
CA LEU A 825 -71.78 -39.64 0.25
C LEU A 825 -71.24 -40.84 1.05
N ASP A 826 -71.70 -41.07 2.27
CA ASP A 826 -71.36 -42.28 3.04
C ASP A 826 -71.99 -43.54 2.39
N ASP A 827 -73.25 -43.47 1.92
CA ASP A 827 -73.92 -44.60 1.24
C ASP A 827 -73.20 -45.04 -0.06
N LYS A 828 -72.64 -44.09 -0.81
CA LYS A 828 -71.80 -44.39 -1.99
C LYS A 828 -70.46 -45.01 -1.64
N VAL A 829 -69.90 -44.69 -0.47
CA VAL A 829 -68.65 -45.29 0.01
C VAL A 829 -68.90 -46.72 0.49
N GLU A 830 -69.99 -46.99 1.22
CA GLU A 830 -70.38 -48.36 1.61
C GLU A 830 -70.66 -49.26 0.40
N PHE A 831 -71.32 -48.74 -0.65
CA PHE A 831 -71.53 -49.50 -1.91
C PHE A 831 -70.23 -49.81 -2.66
N LYS A 832 -69.24 -48.91 -2.63
CA LYS A 832 -67.91 -49.16 -3.23
C LYS A 832 -67.07 -50.14 -2.41
N GLU A 833 -67.15 -50.08 -1.08
CA GLU A 833 -66.45 -51.02 -0.20
C GLU A 833 -67.06 -52.44 -0.29
N ALA A 834 -68.38 -52.57 -0.42
CA ALA A 834 -69.05 -53.85 -0.66
C ALA A 834 -68.70 -54.45 -2.04
N GLY A 835 -68.53 -53.63 -3.06
CA GLY A 835 -68.04 -54.05 -4.38
C GLY A 835 -66.60 -54.58 -4.35
N ASN A 836 -65.70 -53.87 -3.68
CA ASN A 836 -64.29 -54.27 -3.55
C ASN A 836 -64.07 -55.52 -2.68
N LEU A 837 -64.92 -55.75 -1.67
CA LEU A 837 -64.91 -57.00 -0.89
C LEU A 837 -65.34 -58.22 -1.72
N SER A 838 -66.20 -58.04 -2.73
CA SER A 838 -66.63 -59.13 -3.62
C SER A 838 -65.54 -59.54 -4.63
N GLU A 839 -64.73 -58.60 -5.13
CA GLU A 839 -63.57 -58.90 -6.00
C GLU A 839 -62.39 -59.49 -5.22
N GLY A 840 -62.23 -59.15 -3.94
CA GLY A 840 -61.20 -59.71 -3.06
C GLY A 840 -61.40 -61.19 -2.70
N MET A 841 -62.62 -61.72 -2.76
CA MET A 841 -62.90 -63.15 -2.56
C MET A 841 -62.85 -63.98 -3.86
N ALA A 842 -62.79 -63.36 -5.03
CA ALA A 842 -62.60 -64.05 -6.31
C ALA A 842 -61.12 -64.29 -6.68
N LYS A 843 -60.17 -63.82 -5.84
CA LYS A 843 -58.72 -64.01 -5.98
C LYS A 843 -58.07 -64.63 -4.73
N ARG A 844 -58.69 -65.66 -4.17
CA ARG A 844 -58.02 -66.63 -3.28
C ARG A 844 -58.23 -68.05 -3.75
#